data_AF-A0A812QEZ4-F1
#
_entry.id   AF-A0A812QEZ4-F1
#
_cell.length_a   1.000
_cell.length_b   1.000
_cell.length_c   1.000
_cell.angle_alpha   90.00
_cell.angle_beta   90.00
_cell.angle_gamma   90.00
#
_symmetry.space_group_name_H-M   'P 1'
#
loop_
_entity.id
_entity.type
_entity.pdbx_description
1 polymer ?
#
loop_
_entity_poly.entity_id
_entity_poly.type
_entity_poly.pdbx_seq_one_letter_code
_entity_poly.pdbx_strand_id
1 'polypeptide(L)'
;MPSKLADAVAASQGAENQSGLVERITWLECFTDKERTSEFCEATDPAGNLESNSSTGHKEYQDRLRAIALRKEGFEKAEIAEAIGRPAKFVQTWWRKEPKEVPKPAGVHDYLRTDFWRDIEIVRGFGKGQRIYEDALTSMDWVQPMADGREFKNGGGYRLKYDKEGRMRPQGNQHAKDGVIPGRLPELDKLMQKVMVEQGIDDRVLKRPGLLWYPDGHADAIVHRHEAWTALMSFGSPRILTIDGHPVLLRDGDLIVFGTQRHGVPKMCCEGSTFGDYGGRMSVVMFFMPTGQQASGAAPWKAIHDSGPSRKATAMLRDADLGHDAQVTGLLSGERASEMQQLMDIGFDAPQAATALNAAGFDVAAAVEMLLNRSVPLLADNCEACVDRSGQIAALLCRLEEIQASKWVLLQDGSAEAAAAAENTDWEETAILEQLEELQKDEDAGNANLAAQFAHYEEMIDAEDAENWDGRGDLMVREWRRLHLHIEQQDPSTCYALGCGSMTERSFFELLSLHSIRVLYDFRSDGEQGPSHFKPSHLEGACKRHSVHYRFAPLGREGAYGILKHLKEDEGRNMLAELVWWARRKRTAFLGKEEDWRQDHRAAVASRLAVAGHGVKHVSADGALEDHPYDFEMPDFIAGEEVRLRRLEKQRLAGDLARPTKSATSRSTEVVAQRLTQPQKVIDAAAELRKANTQVELCRIQRRLADVERRSASSDAKAGLGPKLLHVNKWVKAQAEEQRENLAAGKTKDGKDKDKLAAGGPAPSYVWTGSGGTCGGNPDFLAAISSDDVLAAPTSELSLSVDGGGSGGSAGSAGSAGSALRGIACSEAAASPGRADGGLASETAAAVQESMHEAPENSEPLREPLLNCRRWAKRQGNGAA
;
A
#
# COMPACT_ATOMS: atom_id res chain seq x y z
N MET A 1 5.90 69.96 -15.99
CA MET A 1 6.49 70.12 -14.64
C MET A 1 6.17 68.86 -13.84
N PRO A 2 7.14 67.95 -13.69
CA PRO A 2 6.97 66.63 -13.10
C PRO A 2 7.36 66.64 -11.62
N SER A 3 6.47 66.26 -10.71
CA SER A 3 6.86 65.96 -9.31
C SER A 3 5.88 65.06 -8.54
N LYS A 4 5.01 64.30 -9.22
CA LYS A 4 4.05 63.41 -8.54
C LYS A 4 4.12 61.93 -8.96
N LEU A 5 5.06 61.57 -9.84
CA LEU A 5 5.28 60.18 -10.25
C LEU A 5 6.42 59.48 -9.48
N ALA A 6 7.21 60.22 -8.70
CA ALA A 6 8.32 59.64 -7.92
C ALA A 6 7.85 59.07 -6.56
N ASP A 7 6.80 59.63 -5.97
CA ASP A 7 6.31 59.19 -4.65
C ASP A 7 5.43 57.93 -4.73
N ALA A 8 4.85 57.63 -5.91
CA ALA A 8 4.06 56.41 -6.13
C ALA A 8 4.94 55.17 -6.37
N VAL A 9 6.15 55.34 -6.90
CA VAL A 9 7.12 54.25 -7.13
C VAL A 9 7.90 53.92 -5.84
N ALA A 10 8.06 54.88 -4.93
CA ALA A 10 8.65 54.63 -3.61
C ALA A 10 7.69 53.88 -2.66
N ALA A 11 6.37 53.98 -2.87
CA ALA A 11 5.37 53.26 -2.07
C ALA A 11 5.16 51.80 -2.53
N SER A 12 5.38 51.49 -3.81
CA SER A 12 5.28 50.11 -4.33
C SER A 12 6.53 49.26 -4.10
N GLN A 13 7.68 49.87 -3.79
CA GLN A 13 8.90 49.18 -3.37
C GLN A 13 8.92 48.82 -1.87
N GLY A 14 7.88 49.20 -1.11
CA GLY A 14 7.72 48.86 0.31
C GLY A 14 7.00 47.53 0.58
N ALA A 15 6.41 46.90 -0.45
CA ALA A 15 5.63 45.66 -0.31
C ALA A 15 6.43 44.38 -0.64
N GLU A 16 7.61 44.49 -1.24
CA GLU A 16 8.48 43.34 -1.61
C GLU A 16 9.21 42.69 -0.42
N ASN A 17 9.00 43.15 0.82
CA ASN A 17 9.69 42.64 2.00
C ASN A 17 8.76 42.05 3.08
N GLN A 18 7.54 41.66 2.71
CA GLN A 18 6.83 40.63 3.46
C GLN A 18 7.25 39.26 2.90
N SER A 19 8.53 38.92 3.03
CA SER A 19 8.95 37.52 2.96
C SER A 19 8.24 36.83 4.13
N GLY A 20 7.06 36.26 3.87
CA GLY A 20 6.34 35.46 4.85
C GLY A 20 7.31 34.51 5.52
N LEU A 21 7.22 34.39 6.85
CA LEU A 21 8.13 33.58 7.62
C LEU A 21 8.09 32.14 7.09
N VAL A 22 9.13 31.73 6.35
CA VAL A 22 9.23 30.38 5.80
C VAL A 22 9.56 29.44 6.95
N GLU A 23 8.64 28.56 7.27
CA GLU A 23 8.80 27.50 8.26
C GLU A 23 9.47 26.30 7.59
N ARG A 24 10.73 26.07 7.96
CA ARG A 24 11.45 24.85 7.57
C ARG A 24 11.21 23.76 8.60
N ILE A 25 10.63 22.66 8.14
CA ILE A 25 10.31 21.54 9.00
C ILE A 25 11.01 20.29 8.51
N THR A 26 11.76 19.68 9.42
CA THR A 26 12.44 18.41 9.21
C THR A 26 11.55 17.27 9.71
N TRP A 27 11.38 16.24 8.89
CA TRP A 27 10.52 15.11 9.20
C TRP A 27 11.08 13.80 8.68
N LEU A 28 10.69 12.69 9.31
CA LEU A 28 11.10 11.36 8.90
C LEU A 28 10.03 10.72 8.02
N GLU A 29 10.41 10.39 6.79
CA GLU A 29 9.54 9.69 5.86
C GLU A 29 9.16 8.33 6.42
N CYS A 30 7.85 8.07 6.47
CA CYS A 30 7.32 6.84 7.03
C CYS A 30 7.87 5.62 6.26
N PHE A 31 8.29 4.58 6.99
CA PHE A 31 8.91 3.32 6.51
C PHE A 31 10.38 3.38 6.11
N THR A 32 10.85 4.46 5.50
CA THR A 32 12.26 4.60 5.12
C THR A 32 13.11 5.18 6.24
N ASP A 33 12.47 5.86 7.21
CA ASP A 33 13.13 6.70 8.21
C ASP A 33 14.07 7.73 7.55
N LYS A 34 13.86 8.04 6.27
CA LYS A 34 14.66 9.00 5.52
C LYS A 34 14.27 10.39 5.95
N GLU A 35 15.25 11.16 6.36
CA GLU A 35 15.07 12.56 6.72
C GLU A 35 14.72 13.39 5.48
N ARG A 36 13.65 14.17 5.61
CA ARG A 36 13.16 15.10 4.60
C ARG A 36 13.05 16.47 5.26
N THR A 37 13.32 17.52 4.49
CA THR A 37 13.06 18.90 4.90
C THR A 37 12.09 19.49 3.91
N SER A 38 11.04 20.12 4.42
CA SER A 38 10.03 20.80 3.62
C SER A 38 9.89 22.23 4.12
N GLU A 39 9.74 23.15 3.18
CA GLU A 39 9.54 24.57 3.45
C GLU A 39 8.04 24.89 3.29
N PHE A 40 7.47 25.55 4.29
CA PHE A 40 6.07 25.96 4.31
C PHE A 40 6.00 27.47 4.54
N CYS A 41 4.99 28.12 3.98
CA CYS A 41 4.79 29.54 4.15
C CYS A 41 3.30 29.79 4.11
N GLU A 42 2.74 30.52 5.07
CA GLU A 42 1.29 30.75 5.14
C GLU A 42 0.71 31.34 3.84
N ALA A 43 1.52 32.12 3.10
CA ALA A 43 1.12 32.71 1.82
C ALA A 43 1.10 31.70 0.65
N THR A 44 1.86 30.60 0.73
CA THR A 44 1.97 29.59 -0.34
C THR A 44 1.43 28.22 0.08
N ASP A 45 1.11 28.06 1.37
CA ASP A 45 0.51 26.85 1.92
C ASP A 45 -0.80 26.61 1.17
N PRO A 46 -1.01 25.40 0.62
CA PRO A 46 -2.15 25.18 -0.26
C PRO A 46 -3.47 25.41 0.49
N ALA A 47 -4.38 26.14 -0.13
CA ALA A 47 -5.75 26.36 0.33
C ALA A 47 -6.73 26.03 -0.80
N GLY A 48 -7.93 25.60 -0.46
CA GLY A 48 -8.91 25.15 -1.43
C GLY A 48 -8.63 23.73 -1.92
N ASN A 49 -8.83 23.51 -3.22
CA ASN A 49 -8.88 22.18 -3.82
C ASN A 49 -7.51 21.76 -4.37
N LEU A 50 -7.06 20.58 -3.98
CA LEU A 50 -5.84 19.95 -4.47
C LEU A 50 -6.16 18.58 -5.05
N GLU A 51 -5.61 18.31 -6.22
CA GLU A 51 -5.71 16.99 -6.84
C GLU A 51 -4.99 15.94 -5.99
N SER A 52 -5.58 14.77 -5.87
CA SER A 52 -4.96 13.63 -5.20
C SER A 52 -3.73 13.12 -5.96
N ASN A 53 -2.53 13.28 -5.39
CA ASN A 53 -1.28 12.74 -5.96
C ASN A 53 -1.09 11.24 -5.71
N SER A 54 -2.08 10.43 -6.08
CA SER A 54 -1.94 8.97 -6.02
C SER A 54 -0.89 8.48 -7.03
N SER A 55 -0.26 7.32 -6.81
CA SER A 55 0.73 6.75 -7.75
C SER A 55 0.21 6.79 -9.19
N THR A 56 1.07 6.93 -10.21
CA THR A 56 0.66 7.10 -11.62
C THR A 56 -0.40 6.08 -12.08
N GLY A 57 -0.24 4.81 -11.69
CA GLY A 57 -1.23 3.77 -11.98
C GLY A 57 -2.59 4.02 -11.31
N HIS A 58 -2.59 4.43 -10.03
CA HIS A 58 -3.80 4.89 -9.36
C HIS A 58 -4.39 6.11 -10.07
N LYS A 59 -3.59 7.17 -10.30
CA LYS A 59 -4.01 8.41 -11.00
C LYS A 59 -4.71 8.11 -12.32
N GLU A 60 -4.05 7.32 -13.17
CA GLU A 60 -4.62 6.93 -14.46
C GLU A 60 -5.92 6.12 -14.29
N TYR A 61 -5.98 5.21 -13.33
CA TYR A 61 -7.22 4.50 -13.01
C TYR A 61 -8.33 5.47 -12.57
N GLN A 62 -7.99 6.57 -11.88
CA GLN A 62 -8.90 7.67 -11.53
C GLN A 62 -9.42 8.41 -12.74
N ASP A 63 -8.53 8.84 -13.62
CA ASP A 63 -8.91 9.57 -14.82
C ASP A 63 -9.80 8.74 -15.73
N ARG A 64 -9.53 7.43 -15.84
CA ARG A 64 -10.38 6.49 -16.60
C ARG A 64 -11.81 6.45 -16.04
N LEU A 65 -11.96 6.43 -14.71
CA LEU A 65 -13.26 6.36 -14.04
C LEU A 65 -13.98 7.71 -14.07
N ARG A 66 -13.25 8.80 -13.83
CA ARG A 66 -13.75 10.19 -13.90
C ARG A 66 -14.26 10.50 -15.31
N ALA A 67 -13.57 10.04 -16.35
CA ALA A 67 -14.04 10.16 -17.73
C ALA A 67 -15.39 9.45 -17.98
N ILE A 68 -15.61 8.29 -17.37
CA ILE A 68 -16.88 7.56 -17.46
C ILE A 68 -17.99 8.29 -16.69
N ALA A 69 -17.65 8.84 -15.52
CA ALA A 69 -18.57 9.60 -14.68
C ALA A 69 -19.05 10.89 -15.39
N LEU A 70 -18.12 11.71 -15.89
CA LEU A 70 -18.43 12.96 -16.60
C LEU A 70 -19.26 12.71 -17.87
N ARG A 71 -18.97 11.62 -18.62
CA ARG A 71 -19.83 11.21 -19.74
C ARG A 71 -21.27 10.95 -19.29
N LYS A 72 -21.48 10.29 -18.14
CA LYS A 72 -22.83 10.00 -17.63
C LYS A 72 -23.58 11.28 -17.23
N GLU A 73 -22.87 12.36 -16.95
CA GLU A 73 -23.44 13.69 -16.71
C GLU A 73 -23.70 14.49 -18.00
N GLY A 74 -23.34 13.96 -19.16
CA GLY A 74 -23.61 14.59 -20.46
C GLY A 74 -22.47 15.44 -21.01
N PHE A 75 -21.29 15.44 -20.39
CA PHE A 75 -20.12 16.15 -20.92
C PHE A 75 -19.64 15.51 -22.23
N GLU A 76 -19.23 16.35 -23.16
CA GLU A 76 -18.63 15.94 -24.43
C GLU A 76 -17.17 15.51 -24.25
N LYS A 77 -16.66 14.72 -25.19
CA LYS A 77 -15.32 14.13 -25.08
C LYS A 77 -14.20 15.17 -24.87
N ALA A 78 -14.30 16.31 -25.54
CA ALA A 78 -13.31 17.37 -25.46
C ALA A 78 -13.32 18.04 -24.07
N GLU A 79 -14.51 18.32 -23.54
CA GLU A 79 -14.70 18.89 -22.21
C GLU A 79 -14.20 17.94 -21.13
N ILE A 80 -14.46 16.63 -21.28
CA ILE A 80 -13.93 15.61 -20.36
C ILE A 80 -12.41 15.59 -20.40
N ALA A 81 -11.81 15.69 -21.59
CA ALA A 81 -10.37 15.64 -21.78
C ALA A 81 -9.68 16.83 -21.09
N GLU A 82 -10.24 18.01 -21.26
CA GLU A 82 -9.84 19.24 -20.59
C GLU A 82 -10.01 19.12 -19.07
N ALA A 83 -11.20 18.72 -18.60
CA ALA A 83 -11.52 18.63 -17.17
C ALA A 83 -10.67 17.63 -16.38
N ILE A 84 -10.13 16.59 -17.02
CA ILE A 84 -9.25 15.61 -16.37
C ILE A 84 -7.76 15.81 -16.73
N GLY A 85 -7.42 16.85 -17.51
CA GLY A 85 -6.05 17.09 -17.95
C GLY A 85 -5.44 15.94 -18.77
N ARG A 86 -6.25 15.25 -19.61
CA ARG A 86 -5.78 14.12 -20.45
C ARG A 86 -6.11 14.35 -21.93
N PRO A 87 -5.34 13.77 -22.87
CA PRO A 87 -5.65 13.89 -24.30
C PRO A 87 -7.03 13.32 -24.65
N ALA A 88 -7.75 13.92 -25.60
CA ALA A 88 -9.05 13.40 -26.07
C ALA A 88 -9.01 11.93 -26.54
N LYS A 89 -7.84 11.47 -27.03
CA LYS A 89 -7.60 10.05 -27.38
C LYS A 89 -7.68 9.13 -26.15
N PHE A 90 -7.19 9.58 -25.01
CA PHE A 90 -7.30 8.85 -23.74
C PHE A 90 -8.78 8.71 -23.36
N VAL A 91 -9.51 9.83 -23.32
CA VAL A 91 -10.95 9.84 -23.02
C VAL A 91 -11.69 8.93 -23.99
N GLN A 92 -11.41 9.01 -25.29
CA GLN A 92 -12.05 8.17 -26.31
C GLN A 92 -11.97 6.66 -26.02
N THR A 93 -10.84 6.20 -25.51
CA THR A 93 -10.63 4.78 -25.17
C THR A 93 -11.49 4.34 -23.99
N TRP A 94 -11.66 5.21 -23.00
CA TRP A 94 -12.18 4.84 -21.68
C TRP A 94 -13.61 5.30 -21.42
N TRP A 95 -13.98 6.50 -21.86
CA TRP A 95 -15.27 7.11 -21.50
C TRP A 95 -16.48 6.24 -21.88
N ARG A 96 -16.42 5.44 -22.96
CA ARG A 96 -17.49 4.51 -23.40
C ARG A 96 -17.56 3.20 -22.59
N LYS A 97 -16.56 2.92 -21.76
CA LYS A 97 -16.54 1.75 -20.89
C LYS A 97 -17.48 1.95 -19.72
N GLU A 98 -17.84 0.86 -19.06
CA GLU A 98 -18.44 0.93 -17.72
C GLU A 98 -17.35 0.84 -16.65
N PRO A 99 -17.55 1.39 -15.42
CA PRO A 99 -16.51 1.42 -14.39
C PRO A 99 -15.89 0.06 -14.08
N LYS A 100 -16.71 -1.01 -14.13
CA LYS A 100 -16.28 -2.41 -13.93
C LYS A 100 -15.37 -2.96 -15.04
N GLU A 101 -15.35 -2.35 -16.22
CA GLU A 101 -14.52 -2.75 -17.35
C GLU A 101 -13.14 -2.10 -17.34
N VAL A 102 -12.93 -1.10 -16.48
CA VAL A 102 -11.64 -0.42 -16.35
C VAL A 102 -10.69 -1.33 -15.57
N PRO A 103 -9.56 -1.78 -16.16
CA PRO A 103 -8.62 -2.66 -15.47
C PRO A 103 -8.04 -1.98 -14.23
N LYS A 104 -8.15 -2.65 -13.08
CA LYS A 104 -7.52 -2.20 -11.83
C LYS A 104 -6.01 -2.41 -11.90
N PRO A 105 -5.19 -1.37 -11.70
CA PRO A 105 -3.74 -1.53 -11.62
C PRO A 105 -3.34 -2.28 -10.35
N ALA A 106 -2.14 -2.85 -10.34
CA ALA A 106 -1.61 -3.51 -9.14
C ALA A 106 -1.54 -2.51 -7.97
N GLY A 107 -2.06 -2.92 -6.80
CA GLY A 107 -2.09 -2.07 -5.60
C GLY A 107 -3.42 -1.36 -5.35
N VAL A 108 -4.30 -1.22 -6.36
CA VAL A 108 -5.68 -0.77 -6.12
C VAL A 108 -6.48 -1.93 -5.54
N HIS A 109 -6.85 -1.82 -4.26
CA HIS A 109 -7.60 -2.85 -3.56
C HIS A 109 -9.09 -2.84 -3.91
N ASP A 110 -9.75 -4.00 -3.83
CA ASP A 110 -11.17 -4.16 -4.17
C ASP A 110 -12.13 -3.34 -3.29
N TYR A 111 -11.71 -2.97 -2.08
CA TYR A 111 -12.50 -2.15 -1.18
C TYR A 111 -12.48 -0.66 -1.53
N LEU A 112 -11.52 -0.20 -2.35
CA LEU A 112 -11.48 1.17 -2.85
C LEU A 112 -12.59 1.32 -3.88
N ARG A 113 -13.79 1.64 -3.39
CA ARG A 113 -14.92 1.89 -4.27
C ARG A 113 -14.72 3.22 -4.97
N THR A 114 -14.93 3.22 -6.27
CA THR A 114 -14.62 4.33 -7.17
C THR A 114 -15.55 5.53 -6.95
N ASP A 115 -16.72 5.28 -6.38
CA ASP A 115 -17.70 6.26 -5.90
C ASP A 115 -17.25 6.97 -4.61
N PHE A 116 -16.17 6.53 -3.96
CA PHE A 116 -15.65 7.13 -2.72
C PHE A 116 -14.37 7.92 -2.95
N TRP A 117 -14.09 8.33 -4.17
CA TRP A 117 -12.90 9.11 -4.48
C TRP A 117 -13.28 10.58 -4.44
N ARG A 118 -12.38 11.38 -3.89
CA ARG A 118 -12.59 12.80 -3.65
C ARG A 118 -11.24 13.48 -3.61
N ASP A 119 -11.10 14.62 -4.28
CA ASP A 119 -9.93 15.47 -4.17
C ASP A 119 -9.79 16.03 -2.74
N ILE A 120 -8.62 16.59 -2.45
CA ILE A 120 -8.28 17.13 -1.13
C ILE A 120 -8.79 18.57 -1.09
N GLU A 121 -9.46 18.94 0.00
CA GLU A 121 -9.94 20.29 0.25
C GLU A 121 -9.36 20.77 1.57
N ILE A 122 -8.72 21.94 1.57
CA ILE A 122 -8.14 22.54 2.77
C ILE A 122 -8.79 23.89 3.03
N VAL A 123 -9.39 24.03 4.22
CA VAL A 123 -9.94 25.29 4.72
C VAL A 123 -9.07 25.78 5.87
N ARG A 124 -8.28 26.82 5.60
CA ARG A 124 -7.32 27.39 6.56
C ARG A 124 -8.04 28.14 7.67
N GLY A 125 -7.59 27.93 8.91
CA GLY A 125 -8.10 28.64 10.09
C GLY A 125 -9.60 28.45 10.37
N PHE A 126 -10.20 27.37 9.87
CA PHE A 126 -11.63 27.04 10.03
C PHE A 126 -12.14 27.17 11.48
N GLY A 127 -11.34 26.70 12.44
CA GLY A 127 -11.61 26.77 13.89
C GLY A 127 -10.55 27.53 14.69
N LYS A 128 -9.82 28.46 14.06
CA LYS A 128 -8.70 29.15 14.72
C LYS A 128 -9.17 29.97 15.93
N GLY A 129 -8.40 29.94 17.01
CA GLY A 129 -8.63 30.78 18.19
C GLY A 129 -9.64 30.26 19.22
N GLN A 130 -10.16 29.04 19.04
CA GLN A 130 -11.19 28.45 19.91
C GLN A 130 -10.64 27.73 21.16
N ARG A 131 -9.33 27.75 21.40
CA ARG A 131 -8.65 27.11 22.56
C ARG A 131 -9.00 25.62 22.76
N ILE A 132 -9.42 24.95 21.69
CA ILE A 132 -9.87 23.55 21.71
C ILE A 132 -8.75 22.62 22.22
N TYR A 133 -7.49 22.93 21.91
CA TYR A 133 -6.34 22.13 22.34
C TYR A 133 -6.21 22.10 23.86
N GLU A 134 -6.20 23.26 24.53
CA GLU A 134 -6.02 23.36 25.98
C GLU A 134 -7.19 22.72 26.74
N ASP A 135 -8.41 22.97 26.27
CA ASP A 135 -9.63 22.45 26.87
C ASP A 135 -9.70 20.93 26.73
N ALA A 136 -9.40 20.39 25.54
CA ALA A 136 -9.37 18.95 25.31
C ALA A 136 -8.26 18.26 26.10
N LEU A 137 -7.09 18.87 26.23
CA LEU A 137 -5.95 18.27 26.92
C LEU A 137 -6.25 18.01 28.40
N THR A 138 -6.92 18.96 29.04
CA THR A 138 -7.27 18.90 30.46
C THR A 138 -8.55 18.12 30.73
N SER A 139 -9.50 18.14 29.79
CA SER A 139 -10.81 17.54 29.99
C SER A 139 -10.91 16.09 29.55
N MET A 140 -9.98 15.53 28.77
CA MET A 140 -10.11 14.18 28.20
C MET A 140 -9.18 13.14 28.84
N ASP A 141 -9.64 11.89 28.84
CA ASP A 141 -8.85 10.73 29.26
C ASP A 141 -8.10 10.14 28.07
N TRP A 142 -6.78 10.30 28.06
CA TRP A 142 -5.91 9.87 26.96
C TRP A 142 -5.37 8.46 27.18
N VAL A 143 -5.46 7.62 26.15
CA VAL A 143 -4.96 6.24 26.16
C VAL A 143 -4.03 6.03 24.97
N GLN A 144 -2.89 5.40 25.18
CA GLN A 144 -1.99 4.96 24.11
C GLN A 144 -2.30 3.52 23.72
N PRO A 145 -3.01 3.27 22.60
CA PRO A 145 -3.26 1.91 22.14
C PRO A 145 -1.99 1.26 21.58
N MET A 146 -2.03 -0.06 21.46
CA MET A 146 -1.02 -0.79 20.69
C MET A 146 -1.27 -0.59 19.19
N ALA A 147 -0.20 -0.38 18.43
CA ALA A 147 -0.29 -0.19 16.99
C ALA A 147 -0.80 -1.48 16.33
N ASP A 148 -1.91 -1.38 15.62
CA ASP A 148 -2.44 -2.46 14.81
C ASP A 148 -2.47 -2.06 13.32
N GLY A 149 -2.82 -3.03 12.49
CA GLY A 149 -3.06 -2.81 11.08
C GLY A 149 -3.86 -3.96 10.50
N ARG A 150 -4.69 -3.67 9.50
CA ARG A 150 -5.35 -4.74 8.74
C ARG A 150 -4.34 -5.42 7.82
N GLU A 151 -4.18 -6.72 7.98
CA GLU A 151 -3.39 -7.51 7.04
C GLU A 151 -4.27 -7.89 5.84
N PHE A 152 -4.19 -7.09 4.78
CA PHE A 152 -5.04 -7.26 3.59
C PHE A 152 -4.84 -8.62 2.89
N LYS A 153 -3.66 -9.24 3.02
CA LYS A 153 -3.35 -10.54 2.38
C LYS A 153 -4.17 -11.71 2.95
N ASN A 154 -4.66 -11.61 4.19
CA ASN A 154 -5.29 -12.71 4.93
C ASN A 154 -6.79 -12.49 5.23
N GLY A 155 -7.47 -11.60 4.50
CA GLY A 155 -8.91 -11.35 4.67
C GLY A 155 -9.26 -10.24 5.67
N GLY A 156 -8.32 -9.34 5.98
CA GLY A 156 -8.61 -8.11 6.71
C GLY A 156 -8.61 -8.22 8.23
N GLY A 157 -8.06 -9.30 8.80
CA GLY A 157 -7.85 -9.40 10.25
C GLY A 157 -6.91 -8.30 10.76
N TYR A 158 -7.19 -7.79 11.96
CA TYR A 158 -6.29 -6.88 12.67
C TYR A 158 -5.08 -7.68 13.17
N ARG A 159 -3.88 -7.18 12.87
CA ARG A 159 -2.62 -7.73 13.35
C ARG A 159 -1.90 -6.67 14.16
N LEU A 160 -1.56 -7.00 15.40
CA LEU A 160 -0.68 -6.19 16.23
C LEU A 160 0.68 -6.06 15.53
N LYS A 161 1.22 -4.84 15.53
CA LYS A 161 2.54 -4.55 14.99
C LYS A 161 3.58 -4.75 16.09
N TYR A 162 4.72 -5.28 15.69
CA TYR A 162 5.85 -5.52 16.57
C TYR A 162 7.05 -4.70 16.09
N ASP A 163 7.89 -4.26 17.02
CA ASP A 163 9.18 -3.62 16.72
C ASP A 163 10.22 -4.64 16.22
N LYS A 164 11.45 -4.17 15.94
CA LYS A 164 12.55 -5.02 15.43
C LYS A 164 12.97 -6.07 16.46
N GLU A 165 12.68 -5.82 17.73
CA GLU A 165 12.96 -6.67 18.90
C GLU A 165 11.81 -7.65 19.20
N GLY A 166 10.71 -7.61 18.43
CA GLY A 166 9.56 -8.49 18.59
C GLY A 166 8.62 -8.12 19.74
N ARG A 167 8.71 -6.91 20.30
CA ARG A 167 7.77 -6.39 21.30
C ARG A 167 6.61 -5.67 20.62
N MET A 168 5.45 -5.65 21.27
CA MET A 168 4.30 -4.92 20.73
C MET A 168 4.64 -3.44 20.62
N ARG A 169 4.47 -2.88 19.42
CA ARG A 169 4.76 -1.47 19.17
C ARG A 169 3.57 -0.63 19.67
N PRO A 170 3.77 0.31 20.61
CA PRO A 170 2.72 1.28 20.94
C PRO A 170 2.44 2.19 19.74
N GLN A 171 1.21 2.67 19.61
CA GLN A 171 0.88 3.67 18.60
C GLN A 171 1.58 5.00 18.95
N GLY A 172 2.07 5.72 17.94
CA GLY A 172 2.78 6.98 18.14
C GLY A 172 1.90 8.10 18.70
N ASN A 173 0.58 8.00 18.54
CA ASN A 173 -0.39 8.94 19.10
C ASN A 173 -1.22 8.32 20.23
N GLN A 174 -1.88 9.18 21.00
CA GLN A 174 -2.86 8.82 22.01
C GLN A 174 -4.27 9.12 21.50
N HIS A 175 -5.27 8.41 22.03
CA HIS A 175 -6.67 8.57 21.66
C HIS A 175 -7.46 8.91 22.91
N ALA A 176 -8.43 9.82 22.80
CA ALA A 176 -9.41 9.99 23.85
C ALA A 176 -10.23 8.69 23.98
N LYS A 177 -10.29 8.11 25.18
CA LYS A 177 -10.89 6.79 25.46
C LYS A 177 -12.28 6.61 24.83
N ASP A 178 -13.09 7.65 24.87
CA ASP A 178 -14.50 7.64 24.42
C ASP A 178 -14.72 8.47 23.13
N GLY A 179 -13.65 8.94 22.49
CA GLY A 179 -13.71 9.89 21.37
C GLY A 179 -14.18 11.28 21.79
N VAL A 180 -14.78 12.04 20.87
CA VAL A 180 -15.47 13.30 21.22
C VAL A 180 -16.80 12.99 21.90
N ILE A 181 -16.97 13.48 23.13
CA ILE A 181 -18.20 13.34 23.91
C ILE A 181 -19.01 14.64 23.79
N PRO A 182 -20.25 14.61 23.27
CA PRO A 182 -21.10 15.79 23.17
C PRO A 182 -21.26 16.53 24.50
N GLY A 183 -21.09 17.85 24.46
CA GLY A 183 -21.18 18.78 25.57
C GLY A 183 -19.93 18.84 26.48
N ARG A 184 -18.96 17.93 26.32
CA ARG A 184 -17.69 17.98 27.08
C ARG A 184 -16.75 19.04 26.54
N LEU A 185 -16.82 19.34 25.24
CA LEU A 185 -16.08 20.41 24.57
C LEU A 185 -17.03 21.26 23.71
N PRO A 186 -17.77 22.20 24.31
CA PRO A 186 -18.84 22.93 23.61
C PRO A 186 -18.40 23.65 22.34
N GLU A 187 -17.22 24.29 22.34
CA GLU A 187 -16.69 24.97 21.15
C GLU A 187 -16.30 23.98 20.04
N LEU A 188 -15.82 22.79 20.40
CA LEU A 188 -15.58 21.74 19.42
C LEU A 188 -16.89 21.18 18.86
N ASP A 189 -17.93 21.02 19.68
CA ASP A 189 -19.24 20.57 19.23
C ASP A 189 -19.85 21.53 18.20
N LYS A 190 -19.78 22.85 18.48
CA LYS A 190 -20.18 23.90 17.53
C LYS A 190 -19.43 23.77 16.21
N LEU A 191 -18.11 23.63 16.28
CA LEU A 191 -17.27 23.55 15.11
C LEU A 191 -17.54 22.26 14.30
N MET A 192 -17.77 21.13 14.96
CA MET A 192 -18.15 19.89 14.29
C MET A 192 -19.50 20.02 13.58
N GLN A 193 -20.50 20.63 14.22
CA GLN A 193 -21.78 20.92 13.56
C GLN A 193 -21.60 21.86 12.37
N LYS A 194 -20.72 22.87 12.48
CA LYS A 194 -20.32 23.73 11.37
C LYS A 194 -19.61 22.95 10.26
N VAL A 195 -18.77 21.95 10.56
CA VAL A 195 -18.20 21.10 9.50
C VAL A 195 -19.28 20.27 8.82
N MET A 196 -20.17 19.61 9.57
CA MET A 196 -21.29 18.85 8.99
C MET A 196 -22.21 19.75 8.15
N VAL A 197 -22.32 20.99 8.61
CA VAL A 197 -22.69 22.26 8.00
C VAL A 197 -22.33 22.46 6.51
N GLU A 198 -21.63 23.52 6.17
CA GLU A 198 -20.23 23.28 5.84
C GLU A 198 -20.07 22.33 4.63
N GLN A 199 -19.73 21.10 4.98
CA GLN A 199 -19.36 20.01 4.09
C GLN A 199 -20.53 19.08 3.72
N GLY A 200 -21.78 19.49 4.00
CA GLY A 200 -22.96 18.67 3.67
C GLY A 200 -22.85 17.23 4.16
N ILE A 201 -22.24 17.03 5.33
CA ILE A 201 -22.08 15.70 5.93
C ILE A 201 -23.41 15.41 6.62
N ASP A 202 -24.18 14.50 6.06
CA ASP A 202 -25.38 13.99 6.73
C ASP A 202 -24.99 13.28 8.04
N ASP A 203 -25.96 13.12 8.95
CA ASP A 203 -25.83 12.53 10.31
C ASP A 203 -25.41 11.03 10.36
N ARG A 204 -24.71 10.56 9.32
CA ARG A 204 -24.16 9.21 9.17
C ARG A 204 -22.64 9.20 9.26
N VAL A 205 -22.08 9.92 10.23
CA VAL A 205 -20.69 9.68 10.62
C VAL A 205 -20.61 8.23 11.09
N LEU A 206 -19.71 7.45 10.52
CA LEU A 206 -19.65 5.99 10.69
C LEU A 206 -19.53 5.58 12.16
N LYS A 207 -19.02 6.48 13.01
CA LYS A 207 -18.85 6.37 14.48
C LYS A 207 -18.82 7.77 15.11
N ARG A 208 -18.75 7.84 16.44
CA ARG A 208 -18.32 9.06 17.15
C ARG A 208 -16.98 9.55 16.57
N PRO A 209 -16.80 10.86 16.37
CA PRO A 209 -15.53 11.40 15.89
C PRO A 209 -14.37 11.02 16.80
N GLY A 210 -13.26 10.63 16.19
CA GLY A 210 -12.04 10.30 16.91
C GLY A 210 -11.33 11.58 17.34
N LEU A 211 -10.76 11.58 18.53
CA LEU A 211 -9.91 12.66 19.04
C LEU A 211 -8.52 12.08 19.32
N LEU A 212 -7.55 12.48 18.49
CA LEU A 212 -6.17 11.99 18.50
C LEU A 212 -5.24 13.05 19.06
N TRP A 213 -4.33 12.69 19.96
CA TRP A 213 -3.32 13.58 20.51
C TRP A 213 -1.90 13.09 20.19
N TYR A 214 -1.12 14.00 19.64
CA TYR A 214 0.30 13.86 19.32
C TYR A 214 1.06 14.71 20.33
N PRO A 215 1.59 14.13 21.42
CA PRO A 215 2.15 14.90 22.53
C PRO A 215 3.39 15.70 22.14
N ASP A 216 4.21 15.16 21.24
CA ASP A 216 5.48 15.75 20.82
C ASP A 216 5.88 15.29 19.39
N GLY A 217 7.09 15.65 18.94
CA GLY A 217 7.61 15.31 17.63
C GLY A 217 7.99 13.85 17.39
N HIS A 218 8.02 13.02 18.43
CA HIS A 218 8.20 11.58 18.28
C HIS A 218 6.88 10.87 17.93
N ALA A 219 5.75 11.52 18.17
CA ALA A 219 4.44 10.98 17.85
C ALA A 219 4.24 10.84 16.34
N ASP A 220 3.77 9.67 15.92
CA ASP A 220 3.49 9.37 14.51
C ASP A 220 2.13 8.68 14.33
N ALA A 221 1.59 8.81 13.12
CA ALA A 221 0.52 7.96 12.63
C ALA A 221 1.03 7.25 11.38
N ILE A 222 1.18 5.93 11.49
CA ILE A 222 1.68 5.08 10.39
C ILE A 222 0.82 5.33 9.15
N VAL A 223 1.46 5.48 8.01
CA VAL A 223 0.76 5.72 6.75
C VAL A 223 -0.19 4.57 6.42
N HIS A 224 -1.48 4.89 6.27
CA HIS A 224 -2.59 3.94 6.10
C HIS A 224 -3.66 4.50 5.14
N ARG A 225 -4.74 3.73 4.89
CA ARG A 225 -5.89 4.14 4.07
C ARG A 225 -7.18 3.86 4.84
N HIS A 226 -8.19 4.69 4.65
CA HIS A 226 -9.55 4.45 5.11
C HIS A 226 -10.47 4.06 3.94
N GLU A 227 -11.60 3.42 4.28
CA GLU A 227 -12.66 3.05 3.33
C GLU A 227 -13.74 4.14 3.19
N ALA A 228 -13.51 5.30 3.81
CA ALA A 228 -14.46 6.40 3.96
C ALA A 228 -13.78 7.73 3.61
N TRP A 229 -14.59 8.76 3.36
CA TRP A 229 -14.11 10.14 3.35
C TRP A 229 -13.77 10.56 4.77
N THR A 230 -12.79 11.45 4.86
CA THR A 230 -12.24 11.92 6.13
C THR A 230 -12.31 13.43 6.15
N ALA A 231 -12.99 13.99 7.15
CA ALA A 231 -12.85 15.38 7.54
C ALA A 231 -12.02 15.43 8.81
N LEU A 232 -10.90 16.15 8.78
CA LEU A 232 -9.93 16.23 9.85
C LEU A 232 -9.69 17.69 10.23
N MET A 233 -9.93 18.03 11.49
CA MET A 233 -9.56 19.34 12.05
C MET A 233 -8.28 19.21 12.88
N SER A 234 -7.44 20.24 12.87
CA SER A 234 -6.14 20.27 13.52
C SER A 234 -6.08 21.38 14.58
N PHE A 235 -5.58 21.08 15.78
CA PHE A 235 -5.44 22.07 16.88
C PHE A 235 -4.08 21.95 17.57
N GLY A 236 -3.55 23.06 18.08
CA GLY A 236 -2.24 23.12 18.74
C GLY A 236 -1.08 23.34 17.76
N SER A 237 0.05 22.67 17.98
CA SER A 237 1.27 22.89 17.20
C SER A 237 1.11 22.42 15.73
N PRO A 238 1.70 23.11 14.73
CA PRO A 238 1.59 22.70 13.32
C PRO A 238 2.10 21.28 13.08
N ARG A 239 1.45 20.48 12.23
CA ARG A 239 1.93 19.12 11.89
C ARG A 239 1.73 18.79 10.42
N ILE A 240 2.70 18.10 9.85
CA ILE A 240 2.60 17.54 8.51
C ILE A 240 1.60 16.38 8.53
N LEU A 241 0.63 16.42 7.64
CA LEU A 241 -0.14 15.29 7.19
C LEU A 241 0.35 14.93 5.80
N THR A 242 0.94 13.73 5.66
CA THR A 242 1.27 13.20 4.34
C THR A 242 0.00 12.66 3.69
N ILE A 243 -0.29 13.04 2.44
CA ILE A 243 -1.38 12.48 1.63
C ILE A 243 -0.82 12.00 0.29
N ASP A 244 -0.94 10.69 0.06
CA ASP A 244 -0.28 9.93 -1.01
C ASP A 244 1.23 10.28 -1.16
N GLY A 245 1.89 10.57 -0.03
CA GLY A 245 3.32 10.94 0.04
C GLY A 245 3.59 12.45 -0.04
N HIS A 246 2.59 13.26 -0.37
CA HIS A 246 2.72 14.71 -0.44
C HIS A 246 2.57 15.33 0.96
N PRO A 247 3.55 16.11 1.46
CA PRO A 247 3.47 16.71 2.79
C PRO A 247 2.56 17.94 2.79
N VAL A 248 1.54 17.95 3.65
CA VAL A 248 0.65 19.10 3.88
C VAL A 248 0.79 19.57 5.31
N LEU A 249 1.30 20.78 5.55
CA LEU A 249 1.36 21.35 6.89
C LEU A 249 -0.04 21.78 7.33
N LEU A 250 -0.54 21.21 8.42
CA LEU A 250 -1.81 21.58 9.05
C LEU A 250 -1.53 22.39 10.32
N ARG A 251 -2.06 23.62 10.35
CA ARG A 251 -1.89 24.58 11.45
C ARG A 251 -3.05 24.50 12.43
N ASP A 252 -2.99 25.31 13.49
CA ASP A 252 -4.09 25.45 14.45
C ASP A 252 -5.36 25.98 13.78
N GLY A 253 -6.45 25.25 13.95
CA GLY A 253 -7.76 25.57 13.39
C GLY A 253 -7.99 25.10 11.96
N ASP A 254 -7.01 24.50 11.27
CA ASP A 254 -7.21 24.05 9.89
C ASP A 254 -8.18 22.86 9.79
N LEU A 255 -9.01 22.87 8.75
CA LEU A 255 -9.85 21.74 8.32
C LEU A 255 -9.32 21.18 7.00
N ILE A 256 -9.18 19.86 6.92
CA ILE A 256 -8.89 19.16 5.66
C ILE A 256 -9.92 18.07 5.42
N VAL A 257 -10.46 18.01 4.19
CA VAL A 257 -11.42 16.98 3.76
C VAL A 257 -10.85 16.24 2.56
N PHE A 258 -10.78 14.92 2.64
CA PHE A 258 -10.24 14.08 1.58
C PHE A 258 -10.95 12.73 1.52
N GLY A 259 -10.80 12.02 0.42
CA GLY A 259 -11.40 10.70 0.19
C GLY A 259 -10.61 9.54 0.80
N THR A 260 -10.36 8.51 -0.01
CA THR A 260 -9.73 7.24 0.39
C THR A 260 -8.20 7.21 0.19
N GLN A 261 -7.58 8.39 0.13
CA GLN A 261 -6.14 8.57 -0.04
C GLN A 261 -5.34 7.91 1.07
N ARG A 262 -4.11 7.51 0.74
CA ARG A 262 -3.16 7.03 1.73
C ARG A 262 -2.64 8.22 2.51
N HIS A 263 -2.62 8.16 3.83
CA HIS A 263 -2.17 9.30 4.61
C HIS A 263 -1.56 8.85 5.94
N GLY A 264 -0.77 9.74 6.55
CA GLY A 264 -0.11 9.51 7.82
C GLY A 264 0.53 10.78 8.36
N VAL A 265 0.89 10.74 9.65
CA VAL A 265 1.57 11.86 10.33
C VAL A 265 2.99 11.39 10.63
N PRO A 266 4.03 11.96 10.00
CA PRO A 266 5.41 11.58 10.25
C PRO A 266 5.91 12.14 11.59
N LYS A 267 7.05 11.62 12.06
CA LYS A 267 7.82 12.26 13.14
C LYS A 267 8.43 13.55 12.63
N MET A 268 8.45 14.61 13.43
CA MET A 268 8.92 15.93 12.99
C MET A 268 9.68 16.68 14.09
N CYS A 269 10.69 17.44 13.70
CA CYS A 269 11.36 18.45 14.52
C CYS A 269 11.47 19.77 13.75
N CYS A 270 11.54 20.89 14.47
CA CYS A 270 11.91 22.16 13.85
C CYS A 270 13.40 22.14 13.51
N GLU A 271 13.81 22.91 12.50
CA GLU A 271 15.23 23.08 12.16
C GLU A 271 16.03 23.50 13.41
N GLY A 272 17.08 22.73 13.74
CA GLY A 272 17.92 22.98 14.91
C GLY A 272 17.34 22.56 16.27
N SER A 273 16.20 21.86 16.31
CA SER A 273 15.58 21.35 17.55
C SER A 273 15.57 19.82 17.62
N THR A 274 15.21 19.26 18.79
CA THR A 274 14.95 17.83 18.92
C THR A 274 13.47 17.51 18.72
N PHE A 275 13.14 16.26 18.41
CA PHE A 275 11.74 15.81 18.31
C PHE A 275 10.94 16.06 19.61
N GLY A 276 11.58 15.98 20.78
CA GLY A 276 10.93 16.22 22.07
C GLY A 276 10.55 17.68 22.32
N ASP A 277 11.20 18.61 21.63
CA ASP A 277 10.94 20.06 21.78
C ASP A 277 9.74 20.53 20.94
N TYR A 278 9.25 19.68 20.05
CA TYR A 278 8.13 20.02 19.18
C TYR A 278 6.82 19.93 19.96
N GLY A 279 6.03 21.01 19.97
CA GLY A 279 4.81 21.07 20.75
C GLY A 279 3.73 20.04 20.35
N GLY A 280 2.79 19.84 21.26
CA GLY A 280 1.72 18.87 21.05
C GLY A 280 0.65 19.37 20.08
N ARG A 281 -0.05 18.42 19.44
CA ARG A 281 -1.08 18.66 18.42
C ARG A 281 -2.23 17.70 18.59
N MET A 282 -3.46 18.13 18.32
CA MET A 282 -4.65 17.30 18.31
C MET A 282 -5.27 17.21 16.91
N SER A 283 -5.94 16.10 16.64
CA SER A 283 -6.74 15.91 15.44
C SER A 283 -8.12 15.39 15.79
N VAL A 284 -9.14 16.07 15.27
CA VAL A 284 -10.53 15.61 15.34
C VAL A 284 -10.87 15.00 14.01
N VAL A 285 -11.16 13.70 13.98
CA VAL A 285 -11.29 12.90 12.76
C VAL A 285 -12.72 12.39 12.61
N MET A 286 -13.39 12.79 11.54
CA MET A 286 -14.74 12.37 11.18
C MET A 286 -14.69 11.50 9.93
N PHE A 287 -15.12 10.25 10.06
CA PHE A 287 -15.26 9.34 8.92
C PHE A 287 -16.70 9.30 8.46
N PHE A 288 -16.93 9.58 7.18
CA PHE A 288 -18.27 9.58 6.60
C PHE A 288 -18.23 8.99 5.20
N MET A 289 -19.35 8.40 4.79
CA MET A 289 -19.51 7.88 3.44
C MET A 289 -20.22 8.94 2.60
N PRO A 290 -19.83 9.15 1.34
CA PRO A 290 -20.59 10.04 0.48
C PRO A 290 -22.02 9.52 0.33
N THR A 291 -23.01 10.42 0.42
CA THR A 291 -24.44 10.11 0.27
C THR A 291 -25.07 10.95 -0.83
N GLY A 292 -26.21 10.47 -1.36
CA GLY A 292 -27.01 11.23 -2.31
C GLY A 292 -26.20 11.74 -3.50
N GLN A 293 -26.15 13.08 -3.66
CA GLN A 293 -25.40 13.72 -4.74
C GLN A 293 -23.89 13.47 -4.63
N GLN A 294 -23.32 13.44 -3.42
CA GLN A 294 -21.88 13.20 -3.22
C GLN A 294 -21.43 11.82 -3.73
N ALA A 295 -22.32 10.83 -3.79
CA ALA A 295 -22.02 9.48 -4.25
C ALA A 295 -22.31 9.25 -5.74
N SER A 296 -22.89 10.24 -6.44
CA SER A 296 -23.41 10.07 -7.79
C SER A 296 -22.68 10.93 -8.82
N GLY A 297 -22.43 10.38 -10.01
CA GLY A 297 -21.85 11.13 -11.12
C GLY A 297 -20.37 11.47 -10.92
N ALA A 298 -19.97 12.65 -11.35
CA ALA A 298 -18.67 13.26 -11.17
C ALA A 298 -18.56 14.02 -9.83
N ALA A 299 -19.66 14.18 -9.09
CA ALA A 299 -19.66 14.85 -7.79
C ALA A 299 -18.76 14.24 -6.72
N PRO A 300 -18.51 12.90 -6.64
CA PRO A 300 -17.48 12.37 -5.74
C PRO A 300 -16.13 13.07 -5.94
N TRP A 301 -15.82 13.39 -7.19
CA TRP A 301 -14.55 13.94 -7.68
C TRP A 301 -14.45 15.45 -7.58
N LYS A 302 -15.52 16.13 -7.16
CA LYS A 302 -15.53 17.57 -6.97
C LYS A 302 -15.41 17.86 -5.49
N ALA A 303 -14.74 18.96 -5.15
CA ALA A 303 -14.86 19.47 -3.80
C ALA A 303 -16.31 19.91 -3.56
N ILE A 304 -16.74 19.91 -2.28
CA ILE A 304 -18.16 20.15 -1.97
C ILE A 304 -18.61 21.57 -2.40
N HIS A 305 -17.68 22.53 -2.50
CA HIS A 305 -17.98 23.93 -2.77
C HIS A 305 -18.00 24.34 -4.25
N ASP A 306 -17.73 23.44 -5.20
CA ASP A 306 -17.67 23.80 -6.65
C ASP A 306 -19.04 24.14 -7.28
N SER A 307 -20.13 24.27 -6.51
CA SER A 307 -21.48 24.54 -7.04
C SER A 307 -22.27 25.59 -6.25
N GLY A 308 -21.90 26.87 -6.42
CA GLY A 308 -22.73 28.03 -6.04
C GLY A 308 -22.87 28.28 -4.53
N PRO A 309 -23.49 29.41 -4.13
CA PRO A 309 -23.66 29.76 -2.72
C PRO A 309 -24.44 28.63 -2.05
N SER A 310 -23.75 27.95 -1.15
CA SER A 310 -24.23 26.82 -0.38
C SER A 310 -25.70 26.97 0.01
N ARG A 311 -26.51 25.91 -0.12
CA ARG A 311 -27.85 25.83 0.51
C ARG A 311 -27.82 26.13 2.03
N LYS A 312 -26.64 26.29 2.64
CA LYS A 312 -26.39 26.69 4.03
C LYS A 312 -26.01 28.16 4.24
N ALA A 313 -25.83 28.96 3.20
CA ALA A 313 -25.99 30.41 3.31
C ALA A 313 -27.41 30.77 3.85
N THR A 314 -28.39 29.88 3.64
CA THR A 314 -29.76 29.95 4.21
C THR A 314 -29.88 29.39 5.63
N ALA A 315 -28.85 28.74 6.18
CA ALA A 315 -28.86 28.18 7.55
C ALA A 315 -27.91 28.92 8.52
N MET A 316 -26.88 29.60 8.00
CA MET A 316 -25.83 30.29 8.78
C MET A 316 -26.16 31.71 9.25
N LEU A 317 -27.43 32.14 9.25
CA LEU A 317 -27.83 33.30 10.06
C LEU A 317 -28.02 32.95 11.56
N ARG A 318 -27.50 31.79 12.02
CA ARG A 318 -27.69 31.20 13.36
C ARG A 318 -26.42 30.57 13.95
N ASP A 319 -25.26 31.24 13.90
CA ASP A 319 -24.09 30.79 14.67
C ASP A 319 -24.41 30.60 16.18
N ALA A 320 -25.40 31.34 16.70
CA ALA A 320 -25.92 31.21 18.06
C ALA A 320 -26.63 29.88 18.36
N ASP A 321 -27.17 29.18 17.35
CA ASP A 321 -27.90 27.91 17.55
C ASP A 321 -26.95 26.70 17.47
N LEU A 322 -25.74 26.87 16.92
CA LEU A 322 -24.75 25.80 16.85
C LEU A 322 -24.32 25.37 18.25
N GLY A 323 -24.15 24.06 18.42
CA GLY A 323 -23.76 23.42 19.68
C GLY A 323 -24.86 23.40 20.75
N HIS A 324 -26.01 24.04 20.52
CA HIS A 324 -27.05 24.16 21.54
C HIS A 324 -27.63 22.79 21.94
N ASP A 325 -27.96 21.95 20.95
CA ASP A 325 -28.44 20.58 21.19
C ASP A 325 -27.37 19.69 21.85
N ALA A 326 -26.09 19.86 21.47
CA ALA A 326 -24.98 19.12 22.05
C ALA A 326 -24.75 19.51 23.51
N GLN A 327 -24.86 20.81 23.83
CA GLN A 327 -24.79 21.35 25.17
C GLN A 327 -25.94 20.83 26.05
N VAL A 328 -27.18 20.88 25.55
CA VAL A 328 -28.36 20.32 26.24
C VAL A 328 -28.18 18.83 26.48
N THR A 329 -27.76 18.07 25.46
CA THR A 329 -27.54 16.62 25.56
C THR A 329 -26.43 16.28 26.56
N GLY A 330 -25.32 17.01 26.53
CA GLY A 330 -24.21 16.83 27.47
C GLY A 330 -24.60 17.12 28.90
N LEU A 331 -25.43 18.15 29.13
CA LEU A 331 -25.98 18.42 30.46
C LEU A 331 -26.92 17.32 30.94
N LEU A 332 -27.81 16.83 30.06
CA LEU A 332 -28.77 15.77 30.38
C LEU A 332 -28.11 14.40 30.65
N SER A 333 -26.96 14.14 30.05
CA SER A 333 -26.28 12.83 30.15
C SER A 333 -25.02 12.84 31.02
N GLY A 334 -24.52 14.02 31.38
CA GLY A 334 -23.29 14.20 32.15
C GLY A 334 -23.51 14.31 33.67
N GLU A 335 -22.47 14.75 34.37
CA GLU A 335 -22.46 14.90 35.83
C GLU A 335 -23.50 15.91 36.34
N ARG A 336 -23.99 16.80 35.47
CA ARG A 336 -24.96 17.87 35.77
C ARG A 336 -26.40 17.54 35.37
N ALA A 337 -26.68 16.26 35.10
CA ALA A 337 -28.03 15.81 34.73
C ALA A 337 -29.06 16.11 35.82
N SER A 338 -28.66 16.09 37.09
CA SER A 338 -29.57 16.33 38.21
C SER A 338 -30.04 17.79 38.30
N GLU A 339 -29.14 18.73 38.04
CA GLU A 339 -29.39 20.17 38.05
C GLU A 339 -30.25 20.56 36.85
N MET A 340 -29.95 19.98 35.68
CA MET A 340 -30.75 20.12 34.47
C MET A 340 -32.18 19.58 34.68
N GLN A 341 -32.31 18.39 35.26
CA GLN A 341 -33.62 17.78 35.55
C GLN A 341 -34.42 18.61 36.56
N GLN A 342 -33.78 19.20 37.56
CA GLN A 342 -34.47 20.09 38.52
C GLN A 342 -35.10 21.31 37.83
N LEU A 343 -34.40 21.97 36.90
CA LEU A 343 -34.97 23.08 36.14
C LEU A 343 -36.12 22.62 35.23
N MET A 344 -36.01 21.44 34.63
CA MET A 344 -37.07 20.87 33.80
C MET A 344 -38.31 20.46 34.62
N ASP A 345 -38.12 19.92 35.83
CA ASP A 345 -39.20 19.56 36.75
C ASP A 345 -39.97 20.80 37.25
N ILE A 346 -39.30 21.96 37.32
CA ILE A 346 -39.92 23.27 37.59
C ILE A 346 -40.70 23.80 36.38
N GLY A 347 -40.55 23.19 35.20
CA GLY A 347 -41.32 23.46 33.99
C GLY A 347 -40.59 24.29 32.93
N PHE A 348 -39.29 24.52 33.08
CA PHE A 348 -38.48 25.15 32.02
C PHE A 348 -38.17 24.14 30.91
N ASP A 349 -38.14 24.58 29.66
CA ASP A 349 -37.69 23.73 28.57
C ASP A 349 -36.18 23.48 28.67
N ALA A 350 -35.71 22.37 28.10
CA ALA A 350 -34.31 21.98 28.18
C ALA A 350 -33.34 23.05 27.58
N PRO A 351 -33.61 23.64 26.40
CA PRO A 351 -32.86 24.79 25.87
C PRO A 351 -32.64 25.96 26.86
N GLN A 352 -33.73 26.41 27.49
CA GLN A 352 -33.71 27.51 28.45
C GLN A 352 -32.97 27.12 29.73
N ALA A 353 -33.26 25.92 30.24
CA ALA A 353 -32.58 25.37 31.41
C ALA A 353 -31.06 25.29 31.20
N ALA A 354 -30.60 24.76 30.05
CA ALA A 354 -29.18 24.68 29.73
C ALA A 354 -28.51 26.05 29.66
N THR A 355 -29.15 27.02 29.00
CA THR A 355 -28.60 28.37 28.83
C THR A 355 -28.47 29.07 30.18
N ALA A 356 -29.51 29.02 31.00
CA ALA A 356 -29.51 29.66 32.31
C ALA A 356 -28.55 28.97 33.29
N LEU A 357 -28.48 27.63 33.27
CA LEU A 357 -27.57 26.87 34.12
C LEU A 357 -26.10 27.21 33.81
N ASN A 358 -25.73 27.35 32.54
CA ASN A 358 -24.39 27.80 32.17
C ASN A 358 -24.12 29.25 32.59
N ALA A 359 -25.07 30.17 32.35
CA ALA A 359 -24.92 31.57 32.72
C ALA A 359 -24.83 31.76 34.25
N ALA A 360 -25.46 30.88 35.02
CA ALA A 360 -25.45 30.86 36.48
C ALA A 360 -24.26 30.07 37.09
N GLY A 361 -23.29 29.63 36.29
CA GLY A 361 -22.17 28.82 36.80
C GLY A 361 -22.60 27.49 37.43
N PHE A 362 -23.69 26.91 36.91
CA PHE A 362 -24.35 25.68 37.36
C PHE A 362 -25.04 25.73 38.72
N ASP A 363 -25.32 26.93 39.26
CA ASP A 363 -26.20 27.10 40.41
C ASP A 363 -27.68 27.07 39.97
N VAL A 364 -28.43 26.06 40.41
CA VAL A 364 -29.84 25.87 40.04
C VAL A 364 -30.70 27.05 40.51
N ALA A 365 -30.47 27.60 41.70
CA ALA A 365 -31.29 28.69 42.23
C ALA A 365 -31.06 29.99 41.45
N ALA A 366 -29.80 30.31 41.14
CA ALA A 366 -29.46 31.46 40.31
C ALA A 366 -29.97 31.28 38.87
N ALA A 367 -29.92 30.06 38.31
CA ALA A 367 -30.50 29.78 36.99
C ALA A 367 -32.02 29.98 36.96
N VAL A 368 -32.75 29.52 37.99
CA VAL A 368 -34.20 29.78 38.13
C VAL A 368 -34.46 31.28 38.20
N GLU A 369 -33.69 32.03 39.00
CA GLU A 369 -33.84 33.48 39.12
C GLU A 369 -33.63 34.19 37.76
N MET A 370 -32.60 33.80 37.00
CA MET A 370 -32.35 34.34 35.66
C MET A 370 -33.50 34.03 34.69
N LEU A 371 -34.04 32.80 34.71
CA LEU A 371 -35.15 32.40 33.85
C LEU A 371 -36.45 33.14 34.18
N LEU A 372 -36.69 33.41 35.46
CA LEU A 372 -37.84 34.20 35.89
C LEU A 372 -37.71 35.70 35.57
N ASN A 373 -36.48 36.23 35.45
CA ASN A 373 -36.19 37.67 35.28
C ASN A 373 -35.91 38.15 33.82
N ARG A 374 -35.92 37.28 32.80
CA ARG A 374 -36.09 37.57 31.34
C ARG A 374 -35.16 38.61 30.65
N SER A 375 -33.88 38.75 31.02
CA SER A 375 -32.96 39.76 30.43
C SER A 375 -31.66 39.18 29.80
N VAL A 376 -31.64 38.91 28.48
CA VAL A 376 -30.40 38.55 27.73
C VAL A 376 -30.38 39.23 26.33
N PRO A 377 -29.36 40.02 25.95
CA PRO A 377 -29.21 40.63 24.61
C PRO A 377 -28.23 39.87 23.67
N LEU A 378 -28.52 39.86 22.35
CA LEU A 378 -27.73 39.23 21.26
C LEU A 378 -26.93 40.27 20.42
N LEU A 379 -25.74 39.90 19.91
CA LEU A 379 -24.74 40.74 19.20
C LEU A 379 -24.47 40.26 17.75
N ALA A 380 -24.26 41.17 16.78
CA ALA A 380 -23.76 40.89 15.42
C ALA A 380 -23.00 42.08 14.75
N ASP A 381 -22.06 41.73 13.85
CA ASP A 381 -21.43 42.43 12.68
C ASP A 381 -20.03 43.10 12.73
N ASN A 382 -19.06 42.52 11.98
CA ASN A 382 -18.19 43.13 10.93
C ASN A 382 -16.98 42.23 10.52
N CYS A 383 -16.75 41.95 9.21
CA CYS A 383 -15.44 41.51 8.67
C CYS A 383 -15.31 41.65 7.12
N GLU A 384 -14.25 42.29 6.62
CA GLU A 384 -13.81 42.39 5.21
C GLU A 384 -12.47 41.64 5.03
N ALA A 385 -12.27 40.81 3.99
CA ALA A 385 -10.97 40.19 3.69
C ALA A 385 -10.75 39.75 2.21
N CYS A 386 -9.49 39.95 1.77
CA CYS A 386 -8.65 39.38 0.69
C CYS A 386 -9.30 38.57 -0.47
N VAL A 387 -9.07 39.02 -1.72
CA VAL A 387 -9.43 38.30 -2.96
C VAL A 387 -8.20 37.59 -3.55
N ASP A 388 -8.30 36.29 -3.82
CA ASP A 388 -7.22 35.45 -4.38
C ASP A 388 -6.97 35.67 -5.89
N ARG A 389 -5.90 35.08 -6.46
CA ARG A 389 -5.50 35.20 -7.89
C ARG A 389 -6.57 34.67 -8.86
N SER A 390 -7.29 33.61 -8.50
CA SER A 390 -8.42 33.12 -9.29
C SER A 390 -9.57 34.12 -9.27
N GLY A 391 -9.77 34.81 -8.15
CA GLY A 391 -10.65 35.94 -7.99
C GLY A 391 -10.21 37.15 -8.81
N GLN A 392 -8.91 37.39 -8.98
CA GLN A 392 -8.40 38.41 -9.90
C GLN A 392 -8.68 38.06 -11.37
N ILE A 393 -8.45 36.81 -11.80
CA ILE A 393 -8.79 36.36 -13.15
C ILE A 393 -10.30 36.45 -13.40
N ALA A 394 -11.11 35.98 -12.44
CA ALA A 394 -12.56 36.06 -12.52
C ALA A 394 -13.05 37.51 -12.56
N ALA A 395 -12.45 38.42 -11.79
CA ALA A 395 -12.75 39.84 -11.83
C ALA A 395 -12.37 40.48 -13.16
N LEU A 396 -11.21 40.13 -13.73
CA LEU A 396 -10.77 40.61 -15.04
C LEU A 396 -11.67 40.11 -16.17
N LEU A 397 -12.08 38.84 -16.14
CA LEU A 397 -13.03 38.27 -17.11
C LEU A 397 -14.42 38.92 -16.98
N CYS A 398 -14.90 39.13 -15.75
CA CYS A 398 -16.17 39.82 -15.52
C CYS A 398 -16.11 41.26 -16.04
N ARG A 399 -14.99 41.96 -15.81
CA ARG A 399 -14.77 43.31 -16.33
C ARG A 399 -14.71 43.34 -17.86
N LEU A 400 -14.08 42.34 -18.48
CA LEU A 400 -14.03 42.19 -19.93
C LEU A 400 -15.43 42.04 -20.53
N GLU A 401 -16.28 41.22 -19.91
CA GLU A 401 -17.69 41.04 -20.33
C GLU A 401 -18.49 42.33 -20.22
N GLU A 402 -18.32 43.11 -19.15
CA GLU A 402 -18.97 44.42 -18.98
C GLU A 402 -18.57 45.40 -20.09
N ILE A 403 -17.29 45.45 -20.44
CA ILE A 403 -16.75 46.32 -21.50
C ILE A 403 -17.31 45.90 -22.86
N GLN A 404 -17.33 44.60 -23.15
CA GLN A 404 -17.87 44.07 -24.41
C GLN A 404 -19.37 44.31 -24.53
N ALA A 405 -20.13 44.17 -23.44
CA ALA A 405 -21.56 44.48 -23.40
C ALA A 405 -21.82 45.98 -23.64
N SER A 406 -21.03 46.84 -23.00
CA SER A 406 -21.14 48.31 -23.16
C SER A 406 -20.81 48.74 -24.59
N LYS A 407 -19.75 48.18 -25.16
CA LYS A 407 -19.34 48.41 -26.55
C LYS A 407 -20.40 47.96 -27.54
N TRP A 408 -21.06 46.83 -27.30
CA TRP A 408 -22.13 46.33 -28.15
C TRP A 408 -23.35 47.27 -28.16
N VAL A 409 -23.73 47.82 -27.01
CA VAL A 409 -24.82 48.81 -26.92
C VAL A 409 -24.45 50.10 -27.66
N LEU A 410 -23.21 50.58 -27.53
CA LEU A 410 -22.74 51.77 -28.26
C LEU A 410 -22.76 51.58 -29.77
N LEU A 411 -22.40 50.38 -30.25
CA LEU A 411 -22.43 50.07 -31.68
C LEU A 411 -23.86 50.06 -32.27
N GLN A 412 -24.90 49.91 -31.44
CA GLN A 412 -26.30 49.96 -31.90
C GLN A 412 -26.84 51.38 -32.06
N ASP A 413 -26.26 52.37 -31.38
CA ASP A 413 -26.77 53.74 -31.37
C ASP A 413 -26.54 54.48 -32.71
N GLY A 414 -25.64 53.99 -33.57
CA GLY A 414 -25.43 54.50 -34.93
C GLY A 414 -24.99 55.98 -35.02
N SER A 415 -24.82 56.65 -33.89
CA SER A 415 -24.38 58.03 -33.77
C SER A 415 -22.85 58.13 -33.87
N ALA A 416 -22.36 59.24 -34.41
CA ALA A 416 -20.91 59.47 -34.50
C ALA A 416 -20.25 59.58 -33.11
N GLU A 417 -20.99 60.02 -32.10
CA GLU A 417 -20.54 60.07 -30.71
C GLU A 417 -20.42 58.69 -30.09
N ALA A 418 -21.36 57.77 -30.36
CA ALA A 418 -21.27 56.39 -29.88
C ALA A 418 -20.12 55.61 -30.52
N ALA A 419 -19.79 55.89 -31.79
CA ALA A 419 -18.61 55.32 -32.45
C ALA A 419 -17.30 55.75 -31.78
N ALA A 420 -17.16 57.04 -31.43
CA ALA A 420 -15.99 57.53 -30.71
C ALA A 420 -15.89 56.99 -29.27
N ALA A 421 -17.03 56.78 -28.61
CA ALA A 421 -17.06 56.15 -27.28
C ALA A 421 -16.66 54.67 -27.32
N ALA A 422 -17.01 53.94 -28.38
CA ALA A 422 -16.62 52.54 -28.58
C ALA A 422 -15.10 52.40 -28.84
N GLU A 423 -14.48 53.30 -29.61
CA GLU A 423 -13.01 53.32 -29.76
C GLU A 423 -12.29 53.54 -28.42
N ASN A 424 -12.90 54.32 -27.52
CA ASN A 424 -12.32 54.57 -26.19
C ASN A 424 -12.44 53.35 -25.24
N THR A 425 -13.18 52.30 -25.62
CA THR A 425 -13.22 51.03 -24.85
C THR A 425 -12.19 50.01 -25.33
N ASP A 426 -11.61 50.18 -26.53
CA ASP A 426 -10.67 49.21 -27.11
C ASP A 426 -9.36 49.09 -26.32
N TRP A 427 -8.86 50.19 -25.75
CA TRP A 427 -7.63 50.16 -24.97
C TRP A 427 -7.82 49.43 -23.62
N GLU A 428 -9.00 49.54 -23.00
CA GLU A 428 -9.32 48.86 -21.73
C GLU A 428 -9.50 47.35 -21.97
N GLU A 429 -10.16 46.97 -23.06
CA GLU A 429 -10.25 45.58 -23.53
C GLU A 429 -8.86 44.99 -23.82
N THR A 430 -8.01 45.73 -24.52
CA THR A 430 -6.65 45.28 -24.85
C THR A 430 -5.79 45.11 -23.59
N ALA A 431 -5.88 46.03 -22.63
CA ALA A 431 -5.13 45.97 -21.38
C ALA A 431 -5.53 44.76 -20.51
N ILE A 432 -6.83 44.44 -20.44
CA ILE A 432 -7.30 43.27 -19.70
C ILE A 432 -6.84 41.97 -20.37
N LEU A 433 -6.88 41.90 -21.70
CA LEU A 433 -6.41 40.73 -22.44
C LEU A 433 -4.91 40.50 -22.28
N GLU A 434 -4.09 41.56 -22.30
CA GLU A 434 -2.64 41.48 -22.06
C GLU A 434 -2.34 40.98 -20.63
N GLN A 435 -3.09 41.49 -19.64
CA GLN A 435 -2.95 41.04 -18.25
C GLN A 435 -3.38 39.58 -18.03
N LEU A 436 -4.43 39.12 -18.74
CA LEU A 436 -4.82 37.71 -18.73
C LEU A 436 -3.75 36.82 -19.39
N GLU A 437 -3.15 37.26 -20.50
CA GLU A 437 -2.08 36.52 -21.19
C GLU A 437 -0.81 36.41 -20.32
N GLU A 438 -0.45 37.46 -19.59
CA GLU A 438 0.68 37.45 -18.65
C GLU A 438 0.42 36.47 -17.49
N LEU A 439 -0.77 36.54 -16.88
CA LEU A 439 -1.16 35.62 -15.79
C LEU A 439 -1.17 34.15 -16.23
N GLN A 440 -1.41 33.87 -17.52
CA GLN A 440 -1.46 32.53 -18.11
C GLN A 440 -0.08 32.01 -18.54
N LYS A 441 0.84 32.87 -19.02
CA LYS A 441 2.23 32.47 -19.32
C LYS A 441 2.99 31.98 -18.09
N ASP A 442 2.73 32.59 -16.94
CA ASP A 442 3.32 32.15 -15.67
C ASP A 442 2.84 30.75 -15.26
N GLU A 443 1.61 30.37 -15.63
CA GLU A 443 1.03 29.06 -15.36
C GLU A 443 1.70 27.96 -16.20
N ASP A 444 1.93 28.22 -17.48
CA ASP A 444 2.59 27.29 -18.40
C ASP A 444 4.05 27.02 -18.00
N ALA A 445 4.78 28.05 -17.55
CA ALA A 445 6.14 27.91 -17.03
C ALA A 445 6.18 27.09 -15.73
N GLY A 446 5.20 27.28 -14.84
CA GLY A 446 5.02 26.47 -13.65
C GLY A 446 4.76 25.00 -13.96
N ASN A 447 3.88 24.73 -14.93
CA ASN A 447 3.47 23.38 -15.33
C ASN A 447 4.61 22.55 -15.95
N ALA A 448 5.48 23.17 -16.77
CA ALA A 448 6.64 22.47 -17.35
C ALA A 448 7.65 22.03 -16.28
N ASN A 449 7.86 22.87 -15.26
CA ASN A 449 8.74 22.53 -14.13
C ASN A 449 8.14 21.41 -13.27
N LEU A 450 6.81 21.44 -13.07
CA LEU A 450 6.07 20.40 -12.36
C LEU A 450 6.17 19.04 -13.08
N ALA A 451 6.03 19.02 -14.41
CA ALA A 451 6.14 17.81 -15.22
C ALA A 451 7.54 17.17 -15.13
N ALA A 452 8.60 17.98 -15.15
CA ALA A 452 9.97 17.50 -14.94
C ALA A 452 10.18 16.94 -13.53
N GLN A 453 9.60 17.59 -12.51
CA GLN A 453 9.63 17.07 -11.14
C GLN A 453 8.90 15.73 -11.01
N PHE A 454 7.72 15.57 -11.65
CA PHE A 454 7.00 14.30 -11.64
C PHE A 454 7.77 13.16 -12.31
N ALA A 455 8.42 13.42 -13.46
CA ALA A 455 9.26 12.42 -14.11
C ALA A 455 10.41 11.95 -13.18
N HIS A 456 11.01 12.88 -12.43
CA HIS A 456 12.03 12.55 -11.44
C HIS A 456 11.48 11.74 -10.25
N TYR A 457 10.28 12.06 -9.76
CA TYR A 457 9.64 11.28 -8.69
C TYR A 457 9.25 9.87 -9.15
N GLU A 458 8.79 9.70 -10.40
CA GLU A 458 8.51 8.38 -10.96
C GLU A 458 9.77 7.51 -11.01
N GLU A 459 10.89 8.08 -11.45
CA GLU A 459 12.20 7.41 -11.44
C GLU A 459 12.62 7.00 -10.02
N MET A 460 12.42 7.87 -9.02
CA MET A 460 12.70 7.56 -7.62
C MET A 460 11.81 6.44 -7.06
N ILE A 461 10.50 6.45 -7.35
CA ILE A 461 9.56 5.43 -6.87
C ILE A 461 9.89 4.07 -7.49
N ASP A 462 10.17 4.02 -8.79
CA ASP A 462 10.52 2.76 -9.47
C ASP A 462 11.85 2.18 -8.94
N ALA A 463 12.81 3.04 -8.60
CA ALA A 463 14.04 2.65 -7.93
C ALA A 463 13.76 2.07 -6.53
N GLU A 464 12.95 2.74 -5.71
CA GLU A 464 12.60 2.27 -4.36
C GLU A 464 11.79 0.97 -4.40
N ASP A 465 10.82 0.84 -5.30
CA ASP A 465 10.05 -0.38 -5.51
C ASP A 465 10.96 -1.55 -5.94
N ALA A 466 12.01 -1.26 -6.71
CA ALA A 466 13.01 -2.27 -7.08
C ALA A 466 13.87 -2.67 -5.87
N GLU A 467 14.21 -1.73 -4.98
CA GLU A 467 14.95 -2.04 -3.75
C GLU A 467 14.13 -2.86 -2.75
N ASN A 468 12.83 -2.58 -2.66
CA ASN A 468 11.86 -3.20 -1.74
C ASN A 468 11.19 -4.47 -2.27
N TRP A 469 11.57 -4.95 -3.45
CA TRP A 469 11.02 -6.19 -4.01
C TRP A 469 11.24 -7.37 -3.03
N ASP A 470 10.23 -8.19 -2.77
CA ASP A 470 10.29 -9.25 -1.76
C ASP A 470 10.79 -10.60 -2.30
N GLY A 471 11.14 -10.63 -3.59
CA GLY A 471 11.56 -11.83 -4.28
C GLY A 471 10.45 -12.66 -4.89
N ARG A 472 9.19 -12.20 -4.87
CA ARG A 472 8.06 -12.91 -5.47
C ARG A 472 7.64 -12.24 -6.78
N GLY A 473 7.38 -13.06 -7.78
CA GLY A 473 7.06 -12.60 -9.13
C GLY A 473 8.31 -12.48 -9.99
N ASP A 474 8.20 -11.76 -11.09
CA ASP A 474 9.33 -11.47 -11.97
C ASP A 474 9.79 -10.03 -11.69
N LEU A 475 11.03 -9.87 -11.22
CA LEU A 475 11.63 -8.58 -10.89
C LEU A 475 11.56 -7.64 -12.09
N MET A 476 11.64 -8.18 -13.30
CA MET A 476 11.79 -7.47 -14.56
C MET A 476 10.46 -7.20 -15.28
N VAL A 477 9.32 -7.37 -14.59
CA VAL A 477 7.98 -7.06 -15.13
C VAL A 477 7.83 -5.57 -15.47
N ARG A 478 8.47 -4.68 -14.70
CA ARG A 478 8.43 -3.23 -14.97
C ARG A 478 9.47 -2.84 -16.03
N GLU A 479 9.07 -1.97 -16.94
CA GLU A 479 9.92 -1.46 -18.03
C GLU A 479 11.14 -0.71 -17.49
N TRP A 480 10.95 0.15 -16.48
CA TRP A 480 12.05 0.89 -15.87
C TRP A 480 13.19 -0.02 -15.40
N ARG A 481 12.87 -1.13 -14.72
CA ARG A 481 13.88 -2.07 -14.22
C ARG A 481 14.64 -2.76 -15.35
N ARG A 482 13.97 -3.07 -16.46
CA ARG A 482 14.63 -3.64 -17.66
C ARG A 482 15.62 -2.65 -18.28
N LEU A 483 15.35 -1.36 -18.18
CA LEU A 483 16.17 -0.30 -18.74
C LEU A 483 17.28 0.21 -17.79
N HIS A 484 17.11 0.07 -16.47
CA HIS A 484 18.00 0.72 -15.48
C HIS A 484 18.62 -0.24 -14.46
N LEU A 485 18.21 -1.52 -14.42
CA LEU A 485 18.82 -2.52 -13.53
C LEU A 485 19.81 -3.38 -14.31
N HIS A 486 20.96 -2.82 -14.64
CA HIS A 486 22.07 -3.55 -15.25
C HIS A 486 23.02 -4.11 -14.20
N ILE A 487 23.70 -5.22 -14.49
CA ILE A 487 24.64 -5.83 -13.54
C ILE A 487 25.81 -4.88 -13.23
N GLU A 488 26.29 -4.13 -14.21
CA GLU A 488 27.39 -3.17 -14.06
C GLU A 488 27.07 -1.98 -13.16
N GLN A 489 25.78 -1.70 -12.94
CA GLN A 489 25.32 -0.58 -12.12
C GLN A 489 25.01 -1.01 -10.68
N GLN A 490 25.00 -2.32 -10.39
CA GLN A 490 24.73 -2.85 -9.06
C GLN A 490 26.00 -2.95 -8.22
N ASP A 491 25.84 -2.84 -6.90
CA ASP A 491 26.97 -2.98 -5.97
C ASP A 491 27.65 -4.36 -6.09
N PRO A 492 28.99 -4.42 -5.98
CA PRO A 492 29.72 -5.67 -5.96
C PRO A 492 29.13 -6.66 -4.95
N SER A 493 28.80 -7.85 -5.42
CA SER A 493 28.16 -8.91 -4.64
C SER A 493 28.88 -10.23 -4.90
N THR A 494 28.79 -11.19 -3.98
CA THR A 494 29.37 -12.54 -4.17
C THR A 494 28.28 -13.56 -4.47
N CYS A 495 28.37 -14.19 -5.64
CA CYS A 495 27.51 -15.30 -6.05
C CYS A 495 28.24 -16.64 -5.87
N TYR A 496 27.50 -17.70 -5.58
CA TYR A 496 28.02 -19.07 -5.50
C TYR A 496 27.65 -19.86 -6.75
N ALA A 497 28.51 -20.76 -7.21
CA ALA A 497 28.24 -21.62 -8.35
C ALA A 497 28.40 -23.10 -7.95
N LEU A 498 27.39 -23.92 -8.23
CA LEU A 498 27.40 -25.36 -7.92
C LEU A 498 27.19 -26.19 -9.19
N GLY A 499 27.80 -27.37 -9.24
CA GLY A 499 27.60 -28.34 -10.30
C GLY A 499 26.76 -29.50 -9.81
N CYS A 500 25.82 -30.00 -10.61
CA CYS A 500 25.06 -31.21 -10.25
C CYS A 500 25.95 -32.46 -10.28
N GLY A 501 26.66 -32.69 -11.40
CA GLY A 501 27.49 -33.87 -11.61
C GLY A 501 26.78 -35.18 -11.26
N SER A 502 27.49 -36.07 -10.56
CA SER A 502 26.95 -37.30 -9.98
C SER A 502 26.51 -37.17 -8.51
N MET A 503 26.31 -35.95 -8.01
CA MET A 503 26.03 -35.70 -6.60
C MET A 503 24.66 -36.23 -6.18
N THR A 504 24.59 -36.80 -4.97
CA THR A 504 23.32 -37.24 -4.38
C THR A 504 22.49 -36.05 -3.90
N GLU A 505 21.15 -36.17 -3.84
CA GLU A 505 20.27 -35.12 -3.29
C GLU A 505 20.71 -34.68 -1.89
N ARG A 506 21.10 -35.65 -1.05
CA ARG A 506 21.56 -35.38 0.31
C ARG A 506 22.82 -34.52 0.33
N SER A 507 23.86 -34.94 -0.39
CA SER A 507 25.13 -34.20 -0.46
C SER A 507 24.91 -32.78 -1.01
N PHE A 508 24.02 -32.63 -1.99
CA PHE A 508 23.69 -31.33 -2.56
C PHE A 508 23.11 -30.37 -1.52
N PHE A 509 22.11 -30.79 -0.74
CA PHE A 509 21.53 -29.93 0.31
C PHE A 509 22.48 -29.73 1.50
N GLU A 510 23.36 -30.69 1.80
CA GLU A 510 24.45 -30.50 2.77
C GLU A 510 25.39 -29.38 2.31
N LEU A 511 25.77 -29.30 1.02
CA LEU A 511 26.56 -28.21 0.47
C LEU A 511 25.83 -26.85 0.51
N LEU A 512 24.54 -26.82 0.15
CA LEU A 512 23.73 -25.59 0.26
C LEU A 512 23.67 -25.10 1.71
N SER A 513 23.52 -26.01 2.66
CA SER A 513 23.50 -25.68 4.09
C SER A 513 24.87 -25.23 4.59
N LEU A 514 25.95 -25.90 4.18
CA LEU A 514 27.33 -25.59 4.56
C LEU A 514 27.68 -24.14 4.22
N HIS A 515 27.29 -23.69 3.03
CA HIS A 515 27.54 -22.32 2.55
C HIS A 515 26.40 -21.34 2.86
N SER A 516 25.40 -21.77 3.65
CA SER A 516 24.23 -20.99 4.05
C SER A 516 23.46 -20.38 2.87
N ILE A 517 23.40 -21.09 1.74
CA ILE A 517 22.70 -20.66 0.52
C ILE A 517 21.19 -20.71 0.76
N ARG A 518 20.51 -19.59 0.46
CA ARG A 518 19.06 -19.42 0.65
C ARG A 518 18.29 -19.22 -0.66
N VAL A 519 19.00 -18.94 -1.75
CA VAL A 519 18.43 -18.73 -3.08
C VAL A 519 19.24 -19.55 -4.09
N LEU A 520 18.55 -20.31 -4.93
CA LEU A 520 19.15 -21.18 -5.94
C LEU A 520 18.50 -20.92 -7.31
N TYR A 521 19.32 -20.48 -8.26
CA TYR A 521 18.96 -20.36 -9.67
C TYR A 521 19.42 -21.60 -10.43
N ASP A 522 18.55 -22.19 -11.23
CA ASP A 522 18.90 -23.28 -12.12
C ASP A 522 18.97 -22.78 -13.56
N PHE A 523 20.20 -22.65 -14.06
CA PHE A 523 20.52 -22.11 -15.38
C PHE A 523 20.77 -23.19 -16.43
N ARG A 524 20.62 -24.48 -16.09
CA ARG A 524 20.83 -25.57 -17.04
C ARG A 524 19.85 -25.47 -18.21
N SER A 525 20.37 -25.51 -19.43
CA SER A 525 19.56 -25.50 -20.66
C SER A 525 18.59 -26.68 -20.72
N ASP A 526 19.04 -27.84 -20.25
CA ASP A 526 18.34 -29.12 -20.30
C ASP A 526 18.04 -29.65 -18.88
N GLY A 527 17.09 -29.04 -18.19
CA GLY A 527 16.71 -29.45 -16.82
C GLY A 527 16.23 -30.92 -16.71
N GLU A 528 15.84 -31.55 -17.83
CA GLU A 528 15.41 -32.95 -17.85
C GLU A 528 16.56 -33.96 -17.92
N GLN A 529 17.77 -33.53 -18.29
CA GLN A 529 18.94 -34.40 -18.33
C GLN A 529 19.62 -34.46 -16.96
N GLY A 530 19.97 -35.67 -16.54
CA GLY A 530 20.67 -35.93 -15.28
C GLY A 530 19.87 -36.81 -14.31
N PRO A 531 20.37 -36.97 -13.08
CA PRO A 531 19.69 -37.73 -12.04
C PRO A 531 18.28 -37.21 -11.78
N SER A 532 17.34 -38.12 -11.48
CA SER A 532 15.91 -37.78 -11.33
C SER A 532 15.64 -36.74 -10.25
N HIS A 533 16.45 -36.67 -9.19
CA HIS A 533 16.33 -35.67 -8.12
C HIS A 533 16.72 -34.25 -8.55
N PHE A 534 17.48 -34.10 -9.63
CA PHE A 534 17.82 -32.80 -10.20
C PHE A 534 16.82 -32.31 -11.26
N LYS A 535 15.71 -33.01 -11.50
CA LYS A 535 14.65 -32.46 -12.37
C LYS A 535 14.03 -31.21 -11.73
N PRO A 536 13.73 -30.15 -12.49
CA PRO A 536 13.22 -28.90 -11.93
C PRO A 536 12.03 -29.05 -10.99
N SER A 537 11.08 -29.94 -11.31
CA SER A 537 9.91 -30.22 -10.47
C SER A 537 10.25 -30.89 -9.14
N HIS A 538 11.27 -31.75 -9.11
CA HIS A 538 11.77 -32.38 -7.88
C HIS A 538 12.60 -31.41 -7.06
N LEU A 539 13.51 -30.65 -7.69
CA LEU A 539 14.30 -29.61 -7.04
C LEU A 539 13.43 -28.53 -6.40
N GLU A 540 12.38 -28.06 -7.07
CA GLU A 540 11.45 -27.09 -6.50
C GLU A 540 10.82 -27.62 -5.21
N GLY A 541 10.34 -28.87 -5.24
CA GLY A 541 9.77 -29.53 -4.06
C GLY A 541 10.79 -29.73 -2.93
N ALA A 542 12.02 -30.10 -3.26
CA ALA A 542 13.09 -30.31 -2.29
C ALA A 542 13.58 -28.99 -1.67
N CYS A 543 13.87 -27.98 -2.48
CA CYS A 543 14.27 -26.66 -2.02
C CYS A 543 13.22 -26.05 -1.08
N LYS A 544 11.93 -26.20 -1.40
CA LYS A 544 10.84 -25.76 -0.53
C LYS A 544 10.87 -26.42 0.85
N ARG A 545 11.20 -27.72 0.96
CA ARG A 545 11.35 -28.41 2.26
C ARG A 545 12.53 -27.89 3.05
N HIS A 546 13.60 -27.48 2.37
CA HIS A 546 14.83 -26.95 2.97
C HIS A 546 14.83 -25.42 3.15
N SER A 547 13.68 -24.76 2.93
CA SER A 547 13.56 -23.29 2.99
C SER A 547 14.55 -22.55 2.06
N VAL A 548 14.83 -23.13 0.90
CA VAL A 548 15.63 -22.53 -0.18
C VAL A 548 14.67 -22.01 -1.25
N HIS A 549 14.81 -20.74 -1.64
CA HIS A 549 14.08 -20.18 -2.76
C HIS A 549 14.67 -20.72 -4.06
N TYR A 550 13.86 -21.41 -4.87
CA TYR A 550 14.30 -22.04 -6.11
C TYR A 550 13.65 -21.37 -7.30
N ARG A 551 14.45 -21.07 -8.33
CA ARG A 551 13.98 -20.52 -9.61
C ARG A 551 14.66 -21.24 -10.77
N PHE A 552 13.85 -21.85 -11.64
CA PHE A 552 14.32 -22.43 -12.89
C PHE A 552 14.29 -21.38 -14.00
N ALA A 553 15.44 -21.08 -14.59
CA ALA A 553 15.62 -20.08 -15.62
C ALA A 553 16.63 -20.57 -16.66
N PRO A 554 16.25 -21.47 -17.59
CA PRO A 554 17.20 -22.16 -18.45
C PRO A 554 17.93 -21.16 -19.36
N LEU A 555 19.26 -21.08 -19.25
CA LEU A 555 20.12 -20.27 -20.10
C LEU A 555 20.85 -21.16 -21.12
N GLY A 556 21.41 -20.56 -22.18
CA GLY A 556 22.09 -21.31 -23.25
C GLY A 556 21.23 -22.28 -24.06
N ARG A 557 19.95 -21.96 -24.31
CA ARG A 557 19.07 -22.79 -25.16
C ARG A 557 19.52 -22.76 -26.61
N GLU A 558 19.24 -23.81 -27.38
CA GLU A 558 19.50 -23.80 -28.83
C GLU A 558 18.86 -22.61 -29.54
N GLY A 559 17.64 -22.21 -29.14
CA GLY A 559 16.93 -21.08 -29.73
C GLY A 559 17.56 -19.71 -29.44
N ALA A 560 18.41 -19.61 -28.41
CA ALA A 560 19.19 -18.41 -28.09
C ALA A 560 20.64 -18.53 -28.61
N TYR A 561 20.93 -19.54 -29.43
CA TYR A 561 22.25 -19.85 -30.01
C TYR A 561 23.39 -19.97 -28.97
N GLY A 562 23.10 -20.64 -27.86
CA GLY A 562 24.11 -20.99 -26.87
C GLY A 562 24.25 -19.96 -25.75
N ILE A 563 25.07 -20.27 -24.75
CA ILE A 563 25.11 -19.49 -23.50
C ILE A 563 25.64 -18.06 -23.71
N LEU A 564 26.70 -17.88 -24.49
CA LEU A 564 27.32 -16.57 -24.69
C LEU A 564 26.41 -15.56 -25.40
N LYS A 565 25.64 -16.01 -26.39
CA LYS A 565 24.67 -15.14 -27.06
C LYS A 565 23.47 -14.88 -26.16
N HIS A 566 22.95 -15.90 -25.48
CA HIS A 566 21.81 -15.75 -24.58
C HIS A 566 22.09 -14.73 -23.45
N LEU A 567 23.31 -14.71 -22.90
CA LEU A 567 23.71 -13.72 -21.88
C LEU A 567 23.75 -12.27 -22.40
N LYS A 568 23.81 -12.07 -23.73
CA LYS A 568 23.75 -10.74 -24.36
C LYS A 568 22.33 -10.31 -24.67
N GLU A 569 21.38 -11.23 -24.72
CA GLU A 569 19.96 -10.95 -24.92
C GLU A 569 19.31 -10.45 -23.63
N ASP A 570 18.17 -9.76 -23.76
CA ASP A 570 17.48 -9.16 -22.61
C ASP A 570 17.11 -10.20 -21.56
N GLU A 571 16.68 -11.40 -21.97
CA GLU A 571 16.36 -12.50 -21.04
C GLU A 571 17.57 -12.86 -20.17
N GLY A 572 18.75 -13.04 -20.77
CA GLY A 572 19.97 -13.38 -20.03
C GLY A 572 20.43 -12.25 -19.13
N ARG A 573 20.44 -10.99 -19.62
CA ARG A 573 20.80 -9.81 -18.81
C ARG A 573 19.88 -9.66 -17.59
N ASN A 574 18.59 -9.84 -17.81
CA ASN A 574 17.56 -9.75 -16.77
C ASN A 574 17.75 -10.82 -15.69
N MET A 575 18.04 -12.07 -16.08
CA MET A 575 18.31 -13.13 -15.10
C MET A 575 19.59 -12.87 -14.29
N LEU A 576 20.64 -12.33 -14.90
CA LEU A 576 21.85 -11.97 -14.16
C LEU A 576 21.63 -10.78 -13.22
N ALA A 577 20.89 -9.76 -13.66
CA ALA A 577 20.53 -8.61 -12.83
C ALA A 577 19.75 -9.05 -11.58
N GLU A 578 18.80 -9.96 -11.76
CA GLU A 578 18.02 -10.52 -10.65
C GLU A 578 18.86 -11.40 -9.72
N LEU A 579 19.77 -12.21 -10.27
CA LEU A 579 20.70 -13.03 -9.49
C LEU A 579 21.57 -12.16 -8.57
N VAL A 580 22.15 -11.07 -9.09
CA VAL A 580 22.99 -10.12 -8.33
C VAL A 580 22.15 -9.40 -7.28
N TRP A 581 20.94 -8.95 -7.64
CA TRP A 581 20.02 -8.31 -6.71
C TRP A 581 19.73 -9.20 -5.50
N TRP A 582 19.57 -10.52 -5.73
CA TRP A 582 19.41 -11.50 -4.68
C TRP A 582 20.68 -11.72 -3.86
N ALA A 583 21.85 -11.80 -4.53
CA ALA A 583 23.14 -11.99 -3.88
C ALA A 583 23.48 -10.88 -2.87
N ARG A 584 23.06 -9.63 -3.12
CA ARG A 584 23.18 -8.51 -2.17
C ARG A 584 22.41 -8.72 -0.87
N ARG A 585 21.32 -9.48 -0.88
CA ARG A 585 20.39 -9.63 0.25
C ARG A 585 20.47 -10.99 0.93
N LYS A 586 20.76 -12.02 0.16
CA LYS A 586 20.79 -13.41 0.60
C LYS A 586 21.92 -14.13 -0.11
N ARG A 587 22.53 -15.10 0.57
CA ARG A 587 23.50 -15.98 -0.08
C ARG A 587 22.81 -16.75 -1.20
N THR A 588 23.25 -16.46 -2.41
CA THR A 588 22.59 -16.86 -3.65
C THR A 588 23.56 -17.67 -4.48
N ALA A 589 23.05 -18.76 -5.03
CA ALA A 589 23.80 -19.66 -5.88
C ALA A 589 23.12 -19.87 -7.23
N PHE A 590 23.91 -20.23 -8.23
CA PHE A 590 23.42 -20.75 -9.51
C PHE A 590 23.98 -22.14 -9.82
N LEU A 591 23.18 -22.95 -10.51
CA LEU A 591 23.40 -24.37 -10.75
C LEU A 591 23.80 -24.64 -12.20
N GLY A 592 24.91 -25.36 -12.38
CA GLY A 592 25.38 -25.92 -13.65
C GLY A 592 25.18 -27.44 -13.72
N LYS A 593 25.46 -28.02 -14.89
CA LYS A 593 25.27 -29.44 -15.19
C LYS A 593 26.45 -30.28 -14.68
N GLU A 594 27.66 -29.95 -15.10
CA GLU A 594 28.88 -30.72 -14.80
C GLU A 594 29.44 -30.37 -13.43
N GLU A 595 30.18 -31.32 -12.82
CA GLU A 595 30.84 -31.15 -11.53
C GLU A 595 32.02 -30.18 -11.59
N ASP A 596 32.83 -30.25 -12.65
CA ASP A 596 33.88 -29.27 -12.94
C ASP A 596 33.27 -28.05 -13.64
N TRP A 597 33.46 -26.87 -13.03
CA TRP A 597 32.88 -25.64 -13.54
C TRP A 597 33.55 -25.18 -14.84
N ARG A 598 34.79 -25.59 -15.08
CA ARG A 598 35.56 -25.24 -16.27
C ARG A 598 35.02 -25.90 -17.54
N GLN A 599 34.29 -27.02 -17.38
CA GLN A 599 33.70 -27.78 -18.48
C GLN A 599 32.19 -27.54 -18.59
N ASP A 600 31.67 -26.48 -17.98
CA ASP A 600 30.23 -26.23 -17.89
C ASP A 600 29.85 -24.81 -18.37
N HIS A 601 28.62 -24.66 -18.87
CA HIS A 601 28.07 -23.37 -19.28
C HIS A 601 28.03 -22.33 -18.14
N ARG A 602 28.06 -22.75 -16.88
CA ARG A 602 28.17 -21.88 -15.71
C ARG A 602 29.47 -21.07 -15.71
N ALA A 603 30.53 -21.50 -16.41
CA ALA A 603 31.73 -20.70 -16.61
C ALA A 603 31.41 -19.38 -17.32
N ALA A 604 30.59 -19.39 -18.37
CA ALA A 604 30.19 -18.19 -19.09
C ALA A 604 29.39 -17.21 -18.21
N VAL A 605 28.51 -17.73 -17.36
CA VAL A 605 27.79 -16.94 -16.36
C VAL A 605 28.75 -16.31 -15.35
N ALA A 606 29.69 -17.11 -14.83
CA ALA A 606 30.69 -16.65 -13.86
C ALA A 606 31.59 -15.57 -14.44
N SER A 607 32.11 -15.75 -15.66
CA SER A 607 32.96 -14.77 -16.33
C SER A 607 32.20 -13.47 -16.60
N ARG A 608 30.91 -13.55 -16.99
CA ARG A 608 30.09 -12.35 -17.20
C ARG A 608 29.87 -11.55 -15.92
N LEU A 609 29.65 -12.23 -14.79
CA LEU A 609 29.52 -11.60 -13.47
C LEU A 609 30.86 -10.99 -13.01
N ALA A 610 31.98 -11.69 -13.20
CA ALA A 610 33.32 -11.21 -12.86
C ALA A 610 33.70 -9.96 -13.65
N VAL A 611 33.44 -9.94 -14.95
CA VAL A 611 33.66 -8.76 -15.82
C VAL A 611 32.82 -7.55 -15.35
N ALA A 612 31.63 -7.78 -14.80
CA ALA A 612 30.78 -6.74 -14.23
C ALA A 612 31.19 -6.31 -12.81
N GLY A 613 32.26 -6.88 -12.24
CA GLY A 613 32.77 -6.52 -10.91
C GLY A 613 32.17 -7.31 -9.74
N HIS A 614 31.40 -8.37 -10.02
CA HIS A 614 30.86 -9.24 -8.97
C HIS A 614 31.77 -10.46 -8.72
N GLY A 615 31.92 -10.86 -7.47
CA GLY A 615 32.69 -12.05 -7.11
C GLY A 615 31.90 -13.33 -7.37
N VAL A 616 32.56 -14.38 -7.86
CA VAL A 616 31.95 -15.70 -8.03
C VAL A 616 32.81 -16.76 -7.36
N LYS A 617 32.20 -17.55 -6.47
CA LYS A 617 32.85 -18.67 -5.78
C LYS A 617 32.25 -19.99 -6.23
N HIS A 618 33.07 -20.84 -6.83
CA HIS A 618 32.69 -22.20 -7.21
C HIS A 618 32.78 -23.11 -5.98
N VAL A 619 31.69 -23.83 -5.72
CA VAL A 619 31.63 -24.83 -4.64
C VAL A 619 31.94 -26.19 -5.25
N SER A 620 33.04 -26.79 -4.83
CA SER A 620 33.44 -28.15 -5.19
C SER A 620 32.58 -29.19 -4.47
N ALA A 621 32.60 -30.45 -4.93
CA ALA A 621 31.79 -31.53 -4.34
C ALA A 621 32.17 -31.87 -2.88
N ASP A 622 33.40 -31.56 -2.48
CA ASP A 622 33.90 -31.64 -1.10
C ASP A 622 33.52 -30.43 -0.23
N GLY A 623 32.88 -29.42 -0.82
CA GLY A 623 32.52 -28.16 -0.18
C GLY A 623 33.60 -27.09 -0.18
N ALA A 624 34.76 -27.32 -0.79
CA ALA A 624 35.79 -26.31 -0.96
C ALA A 624 35.29 -25.16 -1.86
N LEU A 625 35.82 -23.96 -1.63
CA LEU A 625 35.52 -22.77 -2.41
C LEU A 625 36.71 -22.41 -3.31
N GLU A 626 36.46 -22.23 -4.59
CA GLU A 626 37.41 -21.72 -5.57
C GLU A 626 36.90 -20.40 -6.15
N ASP A 627 37.72 -19.34 -6.10
CA ASP A 627 37.36 -18.06 -6.72
C ASP A 627 37.46 -18.16 -8.26
N HIS A 628 36.48 -17.60 -8.97
CA HIS A 628 36.53 -17.54 -10.43
C HIS A 628 37.59 -16.54 -10.89
N PRO A 629 38.55 -16.93 -11.76
CA PRO A 629 39.56 -16.01 -12.26
C PRO A 629 38.93 -14.97 -13.19
N TYR A 630 39.40 -13.72 -13.08
CA TYR A 630 38.89 -12.60 -13.88
C TYR A 630 39.22 -12.76 -15.37
N ASP A 631 40.35 -13.38 -15.67
CA ASP A 631 40.92 -13.62 -17.00
C ASP A 631 40.67 -15.06 -17.49
N PHE A 632 39.59 -15.69 -17.03
CA PHE A 632 39.24 -17.04 -17.46
C PHE A 632 39.02 -17.12 -18.98
N GLU A 633 39.86 -17.88 -19.69
CA GLU A 633 39.67 -18.17 -21.09
C GLU A 633 38.51 -19.15 -21.29
N MET A 634 37.53 -18.74 -22.10
CA MET A 634 36.33 -19.53 -22.34
C MET A 634 36.67 -20.79 -23.15
N PRO A 635 36.29 -22.00 -22.71
CA PRO A 635 36.53 -23.22 -23.46
C PRO A 635 35.99 -23.18 -24.89
N ASP A 636 36.71 -23.80 -25.82
CA ASP A 636 36.37 -23.80 -27.26
C ASP A 636 34.94 -24.28 -27.55
N PHE A 637 34.42 -25.22 -26.76
CA PHE A 637 33.07 -25.74 -26.96
C PHE A 637 31.99 -24.69 -26.65
N ILE A 638 32.25 -23.77 -25.71
CA ILE A 638 31.38 -22.65 -25.36
C ILE A 638 31.59 -21.51 -26.36
N ALA A 639 32.84 -21.15 -26.65
CA ALA A 639 33.19 -20.08 -27.58
C ALA A 639 32.68 -20.37 -29.01
N GLY A 640 32.79 -21.62 -29.46
CA GLY A 640 32.33 -22.09 -30.77
C GLY A 640 30.84 -22.47 -30.83
N GLU A 641 30.13 -22.45 -29.70
CA GLU A 641 28.74 -22.94 -29.61
C GLU A 641 27.80 -22.17 -30.54
N GLU A 642 27.90 -20.83 -30.57
CA GLU A 642 27.05 -19.99 -31.41
C GLU A 642 27.23 -20.33 -32.90
N VAL A 643 28.47 -20.46 -33.36
CA VAL A 643 28.79 -20.80 -34.76
C VAL A 643 28.26 -22.18 -35.10
N ARG A 644 28.43 -23.15 -34.19
CA ARG A 644 27.91 -24.50 -34.33
C ARG A 644 26.38 -24.51 -34.44
N LEU A 645 25.67 -23.79 -33.57
CA LEU A 645 24.20 -23.73 -33.56
C LEU A 645 23.64 -23.01 -34.79
N ARG A 646 24.29 -21.92 -35.24
CA ARG A 646 23.92 -21.25 -36.51
C ARG A 646 24.13 -22.16 -37.72
N ARG A 647 25.20 -22.97 -37.73
CA ARG A 647 25.42 -23.97 -38.79
C ARG A 647 24.34 -25.04 -38.79
N LEU A 648 23.96 -25.55 -37.61
CA LEU A 648 22.88 -26.52 -37.46
C LEU A 648 21.53 -25.94 -37.89
N GLU A 649 21.23 -24.67 -37.55
CA GLU A 649 20.03 -24.00 -38.03
C GLU A 649 20.02 -23.84 -39.55
N LYS A 650 21.15 -23.47 -40.15
CA LYS A 650 21.29 -23.39 -41.61
C LYS A 650 21.04 -24.75 -42.28
N GLN A 651 21.58 -25.83 -41.72
CA GLN A 651 21.32 -27.20 -42.18
C GLN A 651 19.84 -27.60 -42.01
N ARG A 652 19.19 -27.19 -40.91
CA ARG A 652 17.75 -27.41 -40.68
C ARG A 652 16.86 -26.63 -41.67
N LEU A 653 17.30 -25.44 -42.09
CA LEU A 653 16.62 -24.63 -43.11
C LEU A 653 16.84 -25.18 -44.52
N ALA A 654 18.03 -25.72 -44.80
CA ALA A 654 18.34 -26.41 -46.05
C ALA A 654 17.63 -27.77 -46.18
N GLY A 655 17.11 -28.32 -45.08
CA GLY A 655 16.49 -29.63 -45.03
C GLY A 655 17.48 -30.78 -44.83
N ASP A 656 18.78 -30.49 -44.68
CA ASP A 656 19.84 -31.47 -44.41
C ASP A 656 19.71 -32.11 -43.03
N LEU A 657 19.13 -31.38 -42.08
CA LEU A 657 18.80 -31.87 -40.74
C LEU A 657 17.31 -31.77 -40.51
N ALA A 658 16.74 -32.83 -39.92
CA ALA A 658 15.37 -32.76 -39.40
C ALA A 658 15.28 -31.59 -38.42
N ARG A 659 14.30 -30.70 -38.63
CA ARG A 659 13.99 -29.68 -37.63
C ARG A 659 13.74 -30.40 -36.32
N PRO A 660 14.39 -30.00 -35.21
CA PRO A 660 14.09 -30.57 -33.91
C PRO A 660 12.60 -30.40 -33.72
N THR A 661 11.89 -31.52 -33.78
CA THR A 661 10.46 -31.57 -33.55
C THR A 661 10.33 -31.09 -32.12
N LYS A 662 9.97 -29.81 -31.91
CA LYS A 662 9.51 -29.31 -30.60
C LYS A 662 8.51 -30.34 -30.16
N SER A 663 8.90 -31.22 -29.24
CA SER A 663 8.31 -32.53 -29.04
C SER A 663 6.81 -32.47 -29.24
N ALA A 664 6.36 -32.75 -30.48
CA ALA A 664 4.95 -32.94 -30.77
C ALA A 664 4.48 -34.19 -30.01
N THR A 665 5.39 -34.91 -29.36
CA THR A 665 5.26 -35.78 -28.20
C THR A 665 4.31 -35.25 -27.12
N SER A 666 3.99 -33.96 -27.00
CA SER A 666 2.84 -33.55 -26.14
C SER A 666 1.44 -33.83 -26.77
N ARG A 667 1.40 -34.13 -28.07
CA ARG A 667 0.21 -34.41 -28.91
C ARG A 667 0.35 -35.63 -29.84
N SER A 668 1.47 -36.36 -29.83
CA SER A 668 1.66 -37.55 -30.67
C SER A 668 0.68 -38.62 -30.21
N THR A 669 0.12 -39.38 -31.15
CA THR A 669 -0.75 -40.53 -30.87
C THR A 669 -0.13 -41.50 -29.86
N GLU A 670 1.20 -41.62 -29.85
CA GLU A 670 1.95 -42.47 -28.91
C GLU A 670 1.92 -41.95 -27.46
N VAL A 671 2.15 -40.66 -27.20
CA VAL A 671 1.99 -40.09 -25.84
C VAL A 671 0.53 -40.02 -25.41
N VAL A 672 -0.40 -39.83 -26.34
CA VAL A 672 -1.83 -39.99 -26.04
C VAL A 672 -2.09 -41.44 -25.63
N ALA A 673 -1.61 -42.43 -26.37
CA ALA A 673 -1.71 -43.85 -26.02
C ALA A 673 -1.02 -44.17 -24.68
N GLN A 674 0.16 -43.60 -24.41
CA GLN A 674 0.88 -43.77 -23.15
C GLN A 674 0.15 -43.12 -21.97
N ARG A 675 -0.51 -41.98 -22.17
CA ARG A 675 -1.38 -41.36 -21.17
C ARG A 675 -2.67 -42.15 -20.95
N LEU A 676 -3.18 -42.81 -21.99
CA LEU A 676 -4.34 -43.69 -21.91
C LEU A 676 -4.03 -45.01 -21.19
N THR A 677 -2.80 -45.51 -21.28
CA THR A 677 -2.37 -46.72 -20.56
C THR A 677 -2.04 -46.45 -19.09
N GLN A 678 -1.71 -45.21 -18.73
CA GLN A 678 -1.52 -44.84 -17.33
C GLN A 678 -2.85 -44.83 -16.57
N PRO A 679 -2.92 -45.39 -15.35
CA PRO A 679 -4.13 -45.34 -14.55
C PRO A 679 -4.52 -43.89 -14.29
N GLN A 680 -5.79 -43.58 -14.53
CA GLN A 680 -6.31 -42.22 -14.40
C GLN A 680 -6.07 -41.70 -12.99
N LYS A 681 -5.43 -40.53 -12.86
CA LYS A 681 -5.16 -39.91 -11.56
C LYS A 681 -6.49 -39.60 -10.87
N VAL A 682 -6.78 -40.34 -9.80
CA VAL A 682 -8.00 -40.14 -9.00
C VAL A 682 -7.74 -39.08 -7.93
N ILE A 683 -8.55 -38.03 -7.89
CA ILE A 683 -8.49 -36.96 -6.90
C ILE A 683 -9.77 -37.01 -6.06
N ASP A 684 -9.65 -37.25 -4.76
CA ASP A 684 -10.77 -37.11 -3.84
C ASP A 684 -10.97 -35.63 -3.50
N ALA A 685 -12.05 -35.04 -4.02
CA ALA A 685 -12.36 -33.63 -3.84
C ALA A 685 -12.60 -33.28 -2.35
N ALA A 686 -13.21 -34.18 -1.58
CA ALA A 686 -13.44 -33.96 -0.15
C ALA A 686 -12.13 -34.02 0.64
N ALA A 687 -11.21 -34.92 0.27
CA ALA A 687 -9.87 -34.96 0.88
C ALA A 687 -9.05 -33.70 0.56
N GLU A 688 -9.09 -33.21 -0.68
CA GLU A 688 -8.41 -31.96 -1.06
C GLU A 688 -8.99 -30.75 -0.32
N LEU A 689 -10.31 -30.65 -0.19
CA LEU A 689 -10.94 -29.55 0.56
C LEU A 689 -10.54 -29.57 2.05
N ARG A 690 -10.38 -30.74 2.65
CA ARG A 690 -9.90 -30.89 4.03
C ARG A 690 -8.45 -30.48 4.25
N LYS A 691 -7.65 -30.32 3.19
CA LYS A 691 -6.27 -29.81 3.28
C LYS A 691 -6.20 -28.29 3.47
N ALA A 692 -7.31 -27.57 3.27
CA ALA A 692 -7.34 -26.14 3.50
C ALA A 692 -7.31 -25.84 5.00
N ASN A 693 -6.29 -25.12 5.45
CA ASN A 693 -6.18 -24.66 6.84
C ASN A 693 -6.74 -23.24 7.03
N THR A 694 -7.06 -22.57 5.92
CA THR A 694 -7.61 -21.21 5.89
C THR A 694 -8.73 -21.10 4.87
N GLN A 695 -9.63 -20.13 5.04
CA GLN A 695 -10.72 -19.86 4.12
C GLN A 695 -10.23 -19.51 2.70
N VAL A 696 -9.10 -18.81 2.59
CA VAL A 696 -8.50 -18.43 1.30
C VAL A 696 -7.99 -19.67 0.56
N GLU A 697 -7.32 -20.58 1.25
CA GLU A 697 -6.90 -21.87 0.69
C GLU A 697 -8.11 -22.69 0.25
N LEU A 698 -9.17 -22.73 1.07
CA LEU A 698 -10.41 -23.41 0.73
C LEU A 698 -11.00 -22.88 -0.58
N CYS A 699 -11.13 -21.56 -0.74
CA CYS A 699 -11.62 -20.95 -1.97
C CYS A 699 -10.72 -21.25 -3.19
N ARG A 700 -9.39 -21.25 -3.01
CA ARG A 700 -8.44 -21.62 -4.09
C ARG A 700 -8.60 -23.09 -4.49
N ILE A 701 -8.70 -23.99 -3.51
CA ILE A 701 -8.90 -25.43 -3.75
C ILE A 701 -10.26 -25.66 -4.43
N GLN A 702 -11.31 -25.01 -3.95
CA GLN A 702 -12.66 -25.05 -4.55
C GLN A 702 -12.67 -24.60 -6.02
N ARG A 703 -12.04 -23.46 -6.35
CA ARG A 703 -11.93 -22.97 -7.74
C ARG A 703 -11.11 -23.93 -8.61
N ARG A 704 -9.99 -24.45 -8.10
CA ARG A 704 -9.17 -25.44 -8.81
C ARG A 704 -9.95 -26.73 -9.08
N LEU A 705 -10.71 -27.23 -8.10
CA LEU A 705 -11.55 -28.42 -8.26
C LEU A 705 -12.69 -28.18 -9.26
N ALA A 706 -13.27 -26.97 -9.29
CA ALA A 706 -14.29 -26.60 -10.29
C ALA A 706 -13.71 -26.57 -11.71
N ASP A 707 -12.51 -26.01 -11.89
CA ASP A 707 -11.81 -26.04 -13.19
C ASP A 707 -11.51 -27.47 -13.65
N VAL A 708 -11.09 -28.35 -12.72
CA VAL A 708 -10.83 -29.76 -13.00
C VAL A 708 -12.12 -30.49 -13.37
N GLU A 709 -13.21 -30.27 -12.64
CA GLU A 709 -14.53 -30.86 -12.95
C GLU A 709 -15.09 -30.37 -14.29
N ARG A 710 -14.89 -29.10 -14.63
CA ARG A 710 -15.27 -28.59 -15.95
C ARG A 710 -14.49 -29.29 -17.07
N ARG A 711 -13.19 -29.52 -16.86
CA ARG A 711 -12.34 -30.26 -17.82
C ARG A 711 -12.67 -31.75 -17.85
N SER A 712 -13.11 -32.34 -16.74
CA SER A 712 -13.48 -33.77 -16.63
C SER A 712 -14.69 -34.12 -17.49
N ALA A 713 -15.54 -33.12 -17.82
CA ALA A 713 -16.67 -33.26 -18.72
C ALA A 713 -16.33 -33.19 -20.23
N SER A 714 -15.09 -32.82 -20.59
CA SER A 714 -14.64 -32.74 -21.99
C SER A 714 -14.52 -34.12 -22.66
N SER A 715 -14.54 -34.15 -24.00
CA SER A 715 -14.35 -35.39 -24.77
C SER A 715 -13.05 -36.11 -24.44
N ASP A 716 -11.97 -35.35 -24.20
CA ASP A 716 -10.65 -35.88 -23.87
C ASP A 716 -10.67 -36.58 -22.49
N ALA A 717 -11.33 -35.98 -21.50
CA ALA A 717 -11.47 -36.59 -20.19
C ALA A 717 -12.39 -37.81 -20.19
N LYS A 718 -13.43 -37.84 -21.04
CA LYS A 718 -14.24 -39.05 -21.28
C LYS A 718 -13.44 -40.17 -21.93
N ALA A 719 -12.43 -39.83 -22.73
CA ALA A 719 -11.46 -40.79 -23.25
C ALA A 719 -10.44 -41.26 -22.20
N GLY A 720 -10.49 -40.76 -20.96
CA GLY A 720 -9.54 -41.10 -19.89
C GLY A 720 -8.34 -40.16 -19.80
N LEU A 721 -8.27 -39.12 -20.64
CA LEU A 721 -7.20 -38.12 -20.63
C LEU A 721 -7.52 -37.03 -19.60
N GLY A 722 -7.09 -37.24 -18.35
CA GLY A 722 -7.19 -36.24 -17.29
C GLY A 722 -7.57 -36.84 -15.94
N PRO A 723 -7.43 -36.09 -14.84
CA PRO A 723 -7.75 -36.60 -13.51
C PRO A 723 -9.26 -36.83 -13.32
N LYS A 724 -9.63 -37.92 -12.62
CA LYS A 724 -11.00 -38.24 -12.23
C LYS A 724 -11.27 -37.73 -10.83
N LEU A 725 -12.32 -36.94 -10.65
CA LEU A 725 -12.72 -36.45 -9.33
C LEU A 725 -13.70 -37.42 -8.64
N LEU A 726 -13.43 -37.75 -7.38
CA LEU A 726 -14.35 -38.47 -6.48
C LEU A 726 -14.90 -37.51 -5.42
N HIS A 727 -16.08 -37.83 -4.88
CA HIS A 727 -16.72 -37.09 -3.78
C HIS A 727 -16.85 -35.57 -4.03
N VAL A 728 -17.12 -35.17 -5.27
CA VAL A 728 -17.30 -33.76 -5.64
C VAL A 728 -18.55 -33.20 -4.96
N ASN A 729 -18.36 -32.17 -4.13
CA ASN A 729 -19.46 -31.52 -3.43
C ASN A 729 -20.36 -30.74 -4.40
N LYS A 730 -21.59 -30.42 -3.97
CA LYS A 730 -22.59 -29.72 -4.81
C LYS A 730 -22.09 -28.37 -5.33
N TRP A 731 -21.32 -27.64 -4.51
CA TRP A 731 -20.79 -26.33 -4.88
C TRP A 731 -19.79 -26.41 -6.04
N VAL A 732 -18.83 -27.35 -5.99
CA VAL A 732 -17.83 -27.51 -7.06
C VAL A 732 -18.50 -27.88 -8.39
N LYS A 733 -19.55 -28.72 -8.34
CA LYS A 733 -20.35 -29.04 -9.53
C LYS A 733 -21.07 -27.82 -10.10
N ALA A 734 -21.74 -27.04 -9.24
CA ALA A 734 -22.45 -25.84 -9.65
C ALA A 734 -21.49 -24.80 -10.26
N GLN A 735 -20.33 -24.59 -9.65
CA GLN A 735 -19.32 -23.67 -10.16
C GLN A 735 -18.73 -24.13 -11.50
N ALA A 736 -18.50 -25.44 -11.66
CA ALA A 736 -18.01 -26.02 -12.91
C ALA A 736 -19.03 -25.87 -14.06
N GLU A 737 -20.33 -26.04 -13.77
CA GLU A 737 -21.42 -25.77 -14.73
C GLU A 737 -21.44 -24.30 -15.12
N GLU A 738 -21.39 -23.40 -14.14
CA GLU A 738 -21.39 -21.95 -14.39
C GLU A 738 -20.16 -21.49 -15.20
N GLN A 739 -19.01 -22.14 -15.01
CA GLN A 739 -17.84 -21.89 -15.85
C GLN A 739 -17.98 -22.45 -17.27
N ARG A 740 -18.76 -23.52 -17.46
CA ARG A 740 -19.03 -24.11 -18.77
C ARG A 740 -20.00 -23.25 -19.56
N GLU A 741 -21.08 -22.81 -18.92
CA GLU A 741 -22.07 -21.89 -19.49
C GLU A 741 -21.41 -20.60 -19.97
N ASN A 742 -20.47 -20.05 -19.19
CA ASN A 742 -19.69 -18.90 -19.64
C ASN A 742 -18.90 -19.14 -20.91
N LEU A 743 -18.13 -20.24 -20.95
CA LEU A 743 -17.29 -20.54 -22.10
C LEU A 743 -18.17 -20.78 -23.33
N ALA A 744 -19.30 -21.45 -23.17
CA ALA A 744 -20.30 -21.63 -24.22
C ALA A 744 -20.91 -20.29 -24.67
N ALA A 745 -21.11 -19.35 -23.75
CA ALA A 745 -21.56 -17.99 -24.04
C ALA A 745 -20.46 -17.09 -24.65
N GLY A 746 -19.29 -17.64 -24.98
CA GLY A 746 -18.14 -16.85 -25.48
C GLY A 746 -17.56 -15.91 -24.43
N LYS A 747 -18.00 -16.00 -23.18
CA LYS A 747 -17.44 -15.29 -22.04
C LYS A 747 -16.17 -16.03 -21.63
N THR A 748 -15.08 -15.72 -22.32
CA THR A 748 -13.75 -16.05 -21.81
C THR A 748 -13.59 -15.43 -20.41
N LYS A 749 -12.59 -15.89 -19.66
CA LYS A 749 -12.37 -15.50 -18.25
C LYS A 749 -12.38 -13.97 -18.02
N ASP A 750 -12.14 -13.19 -19.08
CA ASP A 750 -12.11 -11.73 -19.07
C ASP A 750 -13.50 -11.06 -19.25
N GLY A 751 -14.59 -11.83 -19.39
CA GLY A 751 -15.93 -11.30 -19.69
C GLY A 751 -17.08 -11.69 -18.73
N LYS A 752 -16.82 -12.39 -17.62
CA LYS A 752 -17.92 -13.00 -16.82
C LYS A 752 -18.77 -12.01 -16.02
N ASP A 753 -18.25 -10.88 -15.53
CA ASP A 753 -19.03 -10.04 -14.59
C ASP A 753 -20.00 -9.06 -15.28
N LYS A 754 -20.34 -9.33 -16.55
CA LYS A 754 -21.03 -8.36 -17.42
C LYS A 754 -22.56 -8.32 -17.27
N ASP A 755 -23.27 -9.43 -16.97
CA ASP A 755 -24.72 -9.48 -17.27
C ASP A 755 -25.70 -9.93 -16.15
N LYS A 756 -25.28 -10.28 -14.93
CA LYS A 756 -26.21 -10.87 -13.93
C LYS A 756 -27.08 -9.89 -13.12
N LEU A 757 -27.24 -8.63 -13.52
CA LEU A 757 -28.10 -7.65 -12.81
C LEU A 757 -29.21 -7.01 -13.67
N ALA A 758 -29.50 -7.52 -14.87
CA ALA A 758 -30.49 -6.92 -15.78
C ALA A 758 -31.84 -7.67 -15.91
N ALA A 759 -32.20 -8.60 -15.02
CA ALA A 759 -33.50 -9.28 -15.10
C ALA A 759 -34.26 -9.20 -13.77
N GLY A 760 -35.26 -8.32 -13.71
CA GLY A 760 -36.22 -8.21 -12.62
C GLY A 760 -37.13 -9.43 -12.56
N GLY A 761 -36.93 -10.25 -11.52
CA GLY A 761 -37.90 -11.24 -11.04
C GLY A 761 -37.93 -11.17 -9.50
N PRO A 762 -39.09 -11.36 -8.85
CA PRO A 762 -39.17 -11.26 -7.41
C PRO A 762 -38.37 -12.38 -6.75
N ALA A 763 -37.51 -12.00 -5.80
CA ALA A 763 -36.72 -12.94 -5.01
C ALA A 763 -37.65 -13.85 -4.18
N PRO A 764 -37.38 -15.16 -4.09
CA PRO A 764 -38.09 -16.04 -3.17
C PRO A 764 -37.80 -15.57 -1.73
N SER A 765 -38.85 -15.22 -1.01
CA SER A 765 -38.78 -14.89 0.41
C SER A 765 -38.41 -16.13 1.21
N TYR A 766 -37.28 -16.06 1.91
CA TYR A 766 -37.02 -16.91 3.05
C TYR A 766 -36.82 -16.00 4.26
N VAL A 767 -37.86 -15.97 5.10
CA VAL A 767 -37.88 -15.29 6.39
C VAL A 767 -37.05 -16.13 7.35
N TRP A 768 -35.90 -15.61 7.78
CA TRP A 768 -35.27 -16.04 9.02
C TRP A 768 -35.49 -14.94 10.06
N THR A 769 -36.53 -15.11 10.86
CA THR A 769 -36.70 -14.38 12.12
C THR A 769 -35.64 -14.88 13.10
N GLY A 770 -34.69 -14.01 13.43
CA GLY A 770 -33.65 -14.27 14.40
C GLY A 770 -33.10 -12.96 14.93
N SER A 771 -33.75 -12.44 15.98
CA SER A 771 -33.24 -11.36 16.82
C SER A 771 -31.89 -11.77 17.41
N GLY A 772 -30.89 -10.89 17.32
CA GLY A 772 -29.57 -11.18 17.86
C GLY A 772 -28.53 -10.14 17.48
N GLY A 773 -28.53 -9.02 18.22
CA GLY A 773 -27.36 -8.16 18.31
C GLY A 773 -26.17 -8.97 18.80
N THR A 774 -25.01 -8.76 18.18
CA THR A 774 -23.73 -9.25 18.69
C THR A 774 -22.79 -8.06 18.84
N CYS A 775 -22.89 -7.48 20.04
CA CYS A 775 -21.79 -6.86 20.75
C CYS A 775 -20.62 -7.86 20.87
N GLY A 776 -19.42 -7.43 20.48
CA GLY A 776 -18.17 -8.17 20.68
C GLY A 776 -17.26 -7.42 21.64
N GLY A 777 -17.76 -7.16 22.85
CA GLY A 777 -16.93 -6.85 24.01
C GLY A 777 -16.57 -8.17 24.70
N ASN A 778 -15.29 -8.36 24.96
CA ASN A 778 -14.77 -9.49 25.72
C ASN A 778 -15.25 -9.39 27.18
N PRO A 779 -15.97 -10.37 27.75
CA PRO A 779 -16.30 -10.36 29.16
C PRO A 779 -15.25 -11.10 29.99
N ASP A 780 -14.96 -10.52 31.14
CA ASP A 780 -14.08 -11.04 32.18
C ASP A 780 -14.47 -12.44 32.66
N PHE A 781 -13.43 -13.23 32.90
CA PHE A 781 -13.46 -14.52 33.55
C PHE A 781 -13.50 -14.31 35.07
N LEU A 782 -14.63 -14.57 35.72
CA LEU A 782 -14.65 -14.98 37.12
C LEU A 782 -15.56 -16.18 37.33
N ALA A 783 -14.93 -17.23 37.86
CA ALA A 783 -15.52 -18.51 38.20
C ALA A 783 -16.46 -18.40 39.40
N ALA A 784 -17.61 -19.08 39.30
CA ALA A 784 -18.41 -19.45 40.45
C ALA A 784 -18.08 -20.90 40.84
N ILE A 785 -17.54 -21.09 42.05
CA ILE A 785 -17.74 -22.31 42.84
C ILE A 785 -18.41 -21.89 44.15
N SER A 786 -19.28 -22.79 44.58
CA SER A 786 -20.43 -22.62 45.44
C SER A 786 -20.13 -22.44 46.93
N SER A 787 -21.06 -21.72 47.55
CA SER A 787 -21.81 -22.05 48.78
C SER A 787 -21.09 -22.37 50.10
N ASP A 788 -21.66 -21.72 51.12
CA ASP A 788 -21.86 -22.15 52.50
C ASP A 788 -20.90 -21.65 53.59
N ASP A 789 -21.47 -20.70 54.34
CA ASP A 789 -21.66 -20.70 55.79
C ASP A 789 -20.66 -20.01 56.73
N VAL A 790 -21.28 -19.29 57.68
CA VAL A 790 -20.89 -19.09 59.10
C VAL A 790 -19.96 -17.91 59.47
N LEU A 791 -20.63 -16.91 60.05
CA LEU A 791 -20.35 -16.13 61.29
C LEU A 791 -19.30 -14.99 61.35
N ALA A 792 -19.85 -13.87 61.87
CA ALA A 792 -19.34 -13.00 62.93
C ALA A 792 -18.34 -11.86 62.59
N ALA A 793 -18.90 -10.66 62.78
CA ALA A 793 -18.34 -9.34 63.09
C ALA A 793 -17.24 -9.31 64.20
N PRO A 794 -16.78 -8.12 64.68
CA PRO A 794 -16.46 -6.83 64.04
C PRO A 794 -15.08 -6.30 64.51
N THR A 795 -14.88 -4.97 64.36
CA THR A 795 -13.92 -4.07 65.05
C THR A 795 -12.64 -3.84 64.26
N SER A 796 -12.08 -2.64 64.14
CA SER A 796 -12.42 -1.30 64.65
C SER A 796 -11.35 -0.34 64.10
N GLU A 797 -11.72 0.93 63.92
CA GLU A 797 -10.91 2.13 64.23
C GLU A 797 -9.53 2.33 63.56
N LEU A 798 -8.95 3.52 63.46
CA LEU A 798 -9.35 4.93 63.36
C LEU A 798 -8.01 5.67 63.18
N SER A 799 -8.09 6.92 62.73
CA SER A 799 -7.04 7.97 62.75
C SER A 799 -5.93 7.91 61.68
N LEU A 800 -5.82 8.90 60.78
CA LEU A 800 -5.40 10.31 61.00
C LEU A 800 -3.99 10.34 61.59
N SER A 801 -2.95 10.91 60.99
CA SER A 801 -2.82 12.30 60.53
C SER A 801 -1.33 12.49 60.11
N VAL A 802 -1.04 13.16 59.00
CA VAL A 802 -0.61 14.57 58.87
C VAL A 802 0.91 14.80 58.96
N ASP A 803 1.40 15.43 57.88
CA ASP A 803 2.51 16.38 57.69
C ASP A 803 4.00 16.07 57.88
N GLY A 804 4.74 16.71 56.96
CA GLY A 804 6.13 17.16 57.08
C GLY A 804 7.07 16.36 56.17
N GLY A 805 7.55 16.86 55.04
CA GLY A 805 8.14 18.18 54.82
C GLY A 805 9.64 18.12 55.14
N GLY A 806 10.51 18.25 54.13
CA GLY A 806 11.93 18.53 54.38
C GLY A 806 12.95 17.80 53.49
N SER A 807 13.34 18.49 52.42
CA SER A 807 14.72 18.69 51.93
C SER A 807 15.88 17.80 52.42
N GLY A 808 16.76 17.42 51.48
CA GLY A 808 18.18 17.23 51.77
C GLY A 808 18.86 16.25 50.82
N GLY A 809 19.70 16.78 49.92
CA GLY A 809 20.55 15.96 49.07
C GLY A 809 21.73 15.34 49.82
N SER A 810 22.33 14.31 49.24
CA SER A 810 23.78 14.07 49.26
C SER A 810 24.13 12.90 48.36
N ALA A 811 25.21 13.09 47.60
CA ALA A 811 25.96 12.05 46.91
C ALA A 811 26.48 10.98 47.88
N GLY A 812 26.73 9.78 47.36
CA GLY A 812 27.36 8.69 48.10
C GLY A 812 27.54 7.43 47.27
N SER A 813 28.74 7.27 46.73
CA SER A 813 29.26 6.09 46.04
C SER A 813 29.46 4.87 46.98
N ALA A 814 29.46 3.69 46.36
CA ALA A 814 30.24 2.47 46.68
C ALA A 814 29.54 1.26 47.32
N GLY A 815 29.85 0.08 46.74
CA GLY A 815 29.96 -1.23 47.41
C GLY A 815 28.75 -2.16 47.23
N SER A 816 28.72 -3.04 46.24
CA SER A 816 29.38 -4.38 46.19
C SER A 816 28.75 -5.46 47.08
N ALA A 817 28.02 -6.37 46.44
CA ALA A 817 28.01 -7.83 46.65
C ALA A 817 27.11 -8.41 45.53
N GLY A 818 27.51 -9.31 44.64
CA GLY A 818 28.45 -10.40 44.78
C GLY A 818 27.68 -11.69 44.54
N SER A 819 27.72 -12.23 43.32
CA SER A 819 27.67 -13.68 43.13
C SER A 819 28.28 -14.06 41.79
N ALA A 820 29.49 -14.59 41.90
CA ALA A 820 30.23 -15.28 40.86
C ALA A 820 29.58 -16.65 40.57
N LEU A 821 29.78 -17.17 39.35
CA LEU A 821 30.58 -18.38 39.14
C LEU A 821 30.68 -18.72 37.64
N ARG A 822 31.94 -18.69 37.16
CA ARG A 822 32.62 -19.57 36.18
C ARG A 822 31.97 -19.74 34.79
N GLY A 823 32.60 -19.41 33.67
CA GLY A 823 34.03 -19.27 33.36
C GLY A 823 34.59 -20.57 32.76
N ILE A 824 34.73 -20.61 31.43
CA ILE A 824 35.77 -21.36 30.73
C ILE A 824 36.30 -20.44 29.62
N ALA A 825 37.58 -20.10 29.72
CA ALA A 825 38.37 -19.33 28.79
C ALA A 825 39.40 -20.25 28.10
N CYS A 826 39.89 -19.84 26.92
CA CYS A 826 41.23 -20.07 26.36
C CYS A 826 41.30 -19.20 25.08
N SER A 827 41.79 -17.96 25.14
CA SER A 827 43.20 -17.52 25.07
C SER A 827 43.81 -17.60 23.66
N GLU A 828 44.05 -16.40 23.11
CA GLU A 828 44.94 -16.10 21.99
C GLU A 828 46.38 -16.56 22.26
N ALA A 829 47.09 -16.94 21.19
CA ALA A 829 48.54 -16.91 21.15
C ALA A 829 49.00 -16.52 19.74
N ALA A 830 49.70 -15.40 19.67
CA ALA A 830 50.45 -14.95 18.51
C ALA A 830 51.76 -15.75 18.37
N ALA A 831 52.14 -16.08 17.14
CA ALA A 831 53.55 -16.19 16.70
C ALA A 831 53.64 -16.39 15.17
N SER A 832 54.23 -15.41 14.48
CA SER A 832 55.06 -15.62 13.28
C SER A 832 56.50 -15.85 13.76
N PRO A 833 57.39 -16.58 13.04
CA PRO A 833 57.99 -16.09 11.79
C PRO A 833 58.38 -17.19 10.77
N GLY A 834 58.83 -16.80 9.57
CA GLY A 834 59.69 -17.68 8.76
C GLY A 834 59.57 -17.51 7.25
N ARG A 835 60.38 -16.60 6.70
CA ARG A 835 60.65 -16.39 5.27
C ARG A 835 61.69 -17.42 4.81
N ALA A 836 61.50 -18.07 3.67
CA ALA A 836 62.59 -18.74 2.93
C ALA A 836 62.29 -18.74 1.43
N ASP A 837 63.22 -18.16 0.68
CA ASP A 837 63.33 -18.16 -0.78
C ASP A 837 63.89 -19.50 -1.32
N GLY A 838 63.63 -19.76 -2.61
CA GLY A 838 64.29 -20.76 -3.44
C GLY A 838 63.27 -21.68 -4.15
N GLY A 839 63.18 -21.81 -5.46
CA GLY A 839 64.15 -21.58 -6.52
C GLY A 839 64.36 -22.88 -7.31
N LEU A 840 63.84 -22.91 -8.54
CA LEU A 840 64.30 -23.68 -9.73
C LEU A 840 64.11 -25.22 -9.82
N ALA A 841 63.30 -25.58 -10.83
CA ALA A 841 63.63 -26.39 -12.02
C ALA A 841 63.57 -27.94 -12.01
N SER A 842 63.13 -28.39 -13.20
CA SER A 842 63.40 -29.63 -13.98
C SER A 842 62.43 -30.82 -13.92
N GLU A 843 61.68 -30.94 -15.02
CA GLU A 843 61.54 -32.12 -15.91
C GLU A 843 61.86 -33.52 -15.34
N THR A 844 60.96 -34.49 -15.52
CA THR A 844 61.03 -35.52 -16.57
C THR A 844 59.94 -36.58 -16.44
N ALA A 845 59.66 -37.20 -17.58
CA ALA A 845 58.62 -38.15 -17.92
C ALA A 845 58.63 -39.50 -17.14
N ALA A 846 57.48 -40.16 -17.13
CA ALA A 846 57.40 -41.59 -17.41
C ALA A 846 55.98 -41.99 -17.85
N ALA A 847 55.88 -42.44 -19.10
CA ALA A 847 54.75 -43.14 -19.67
C ALA A 847 54.67 -44.56 -19.11
N VAL A 848 53.46 -45.08 -18.89
CA VAL A 848 53.20 -46.52 -18.88
C VAL A 848 51.93 -46.77 -19.68
N GLN A 849 52.10 -47.59 -20.71
CA GLN A 849 51.11 -48.10 -21.65
C GLN A 849 51.20 -49.63 -21.56
N GLU A 850 50.06 -50.31 -21.41
CA GLU A 850 49.73 -51.74 -21.66
C GLU A 850 48.65 -52.17 -20.65
N SER A 851 47.66 -53.02 -20.92
CA SER A 851 47.09 -53.60 -22.13
C SER A 851 45.83 -54.37 -21.70
N MET A 852 44.81 -54.39 -22.56
CA MET A 852 43.88 -55.48 -22.86
C MET A 852 43.46 -56.49 -21.76
N HIS A 853 42.14 -56.59 -21.54
CA HIS A 853 41.44 -57.89 -21.62
C HIS A 853 39.96 -57.69 -22.00
N GLU A 854 39.57 -58.31 -23.11
CA GLU A 854 38.18 -58.48 -23.58
C GLU A 854 37.53 -59.75 -23.01
N ALA A 855 36.20 -59.66 -22.89
CA ALA A 855 35.15 -60.71 -23.07
C ALA A 855 34.81 -61.66 -21.88
N PRO A 856 33.62 -62.33 -21.90
CA PRO A 856 32.27 -61.81 -22.18
C PRO A 856 31.13 -62.42 -21.30
N GLU A 857 29.91 -61.87 -21.50
CA GLU A 857 28.58 -62.53 -21.59
C GLU A 857 27.81 -63.19 -20.40
N ASN A 858 26.49 -62.89 -20.44
CA ASN A 858 25.31 -63.69 -20.04
C ASN A 858 24.85 -63.77 -18.58
N SER A 859 23.70 -63.13 -18.29
CA SER A 859 22.55 -63.82 -17.67
C SER A 859 21.26 -62.98 -17.75
N GLU A 860 20.24 -63.57 -18.38
CA GLU A 860 18.83 -63.14 -18.45
C GLU A 860 18.05 -63.36 -17.13
N PRO A 861 16.79 -62.84 -17.00
CA PRO A 861 16.18 -62.52 -15.71
C PRO A 861 15.21 -63.60 -15.18
N LEU A 862 15.10 -63.70 -13.85
CA LEU A 862 14.13 -64.57 -13.16
C LEU A 862 13.04 -63.77 -12.43
N ARG A 863 11.83 -63.88 -13.00
CA ARG A 863 10.48 -64.03 -12.42
C ARG A 863 10.20 -63.66 -10.95
N GLU A 864 9.12 -62.89 -10.77
CA GLU A 864 8.31 -62.75 -9.55
C GLU A 864 7.81 -64.10 -8.99
N PRO A 865 7.38 -64.13 -7.70
CA PRO A 865 5.92 -64.12 -7.48
C PRO A 865 5.41 -63.37 -6.23
N LEU A 866 4.27 -62.71 -6.43
CA LEU A 866 3.06 -62.56 -5.61
C LEU A 866 3.03 -62.97 -4.12
N LEU A 867 2.64 -61.96 -3.31
CA LEU A 867 1.55 -61.93 -2.31
C LEU A 867 1.34 -63.11 -1.37
N ASN A 868 1.42 -62.82 -0.05
CA ASN A 868 0.61 -63.52 0.94
C ASN A 868 0.05 -62.56 2.01
N CYS A 869 -1.27 -62.44 2.02
CA CYS A 869 -2.08 -61.72 2.99
C CYS A 869 -2.04 -62.41 4.37
N ARG A 870 -1.91 -61.64 5.45
CA ARG A 870 -2.34 -62.08 6.79
C ARG A 870 -3.47 -61.21 7.33
N ARG A 871 -4.61 -61.89 7.49
CA ARG A 871 -5.81 -61.54 8.28
C ARG A 871 -5.45 -61.00 9.67
N TRP A 872 -6.19 -59.99 10.13
CA TRP A 872 -6.70 -59.93 11.50
C TRP A 872 -8.20 -59.60 11.46
N ALA A 873 -8.98 -60.37 12.21
CA ALA A 873 -10.44 -60.33 12.27
C ALA A 873 -10.88 -60.06 13.72
N LYS A 874 -11.89 -59.19 13.90
CA LYS A 874 -12.87 -59.09 14.99
C LYS A 874 -13.55 -57.71 14.88
N ARG A 875 -14.86 -57.49 15.05
CA ARG A 875 -16.02 -58.33 15.38
C ARG A 875 -17.26 -57.45 15.10
N GLN A 876 -18.35 -58.03 14.61
CA GLN A 876 -19.66 -57.39 14.59
C GLN A 876 -20.31 -57.46 15.99
N GLY A 877 -21.15 -56.46 16.28
CA GLY A 877 -22.13 -56.46 17.38
C GLY A 877 -23.21 -55.43 17.08
N ASN A 878 -24.39 -55.92 16.68
CA ASN A 878 -25.63 -55.17 16.42
C ASN A 878 -26.26 -54.65 17.71
N GLY A 879 -27.12 -53.63 17.59
CA GLY A 879 -28.23 -53.40 18.52
C GLY A 879 -28.74 -51.97 18.50
N ALA A 880 -29.94 -51.77 17.95
CA ALA A 880 -30.57 -50.47 17.73
C ALA A 880 -30.93 -49.71 19.02
N ALA A 881 -30.50 -48.44 19.08
CA ALA A 881 -31.14 -47.26 19.68
C ALA A 881 -30.28 -46.04 19.30
#